data_AF-A0A839W625-F1
#
_entry.id   AF-A0A839W625-F1
#
_cell.length_a   1.000
_cell.length_b   1.000
_cell.length_c   1.000
_cell.angle_alpha   90.00
_cell.angle_beta   90.00
_cell.angle_gamma   90.00
#
_symmetry.space_group_name_H-M   'P 1'
#
loop_
_entity.id
_entity.type
_entity.pdbx_description
1 polymer ?
#
loop_
_entity_poly.entity_id
_entity_poly.type
_entity_poly.pdbx_seq_one_letter_code
_entity_poly.pdbx_strand_id
1 'polypeptide(L)'
;MLSSLQPRSRPPLRWSHLTKKARFALILAAAMLVTVLVSLVVRAGFLGDSAREPLTVAVVGPLSGPDAALGLALRKGAALRADTINAAGGIAGRPVVVKPFDDEGDKGKSLEIARRISNDPSVLAVIGHTPDATDSATAIYAQRQIPLIAPRPLVRPADAAPSPWLFSITLDRTHETRFLANYVRNVVGEPTVAIVREDSEQAAGQAGQFDAILQRFGTRLVGQWTFAPGRGGASALPALAQAVKEKMPTGAIIVIGSAVDSARVVVALRDAGVRNLIAGSSEMASSAFRTEIVAQTQANPKALTPEAYGHGLLVSSPVLFDTANERAQRFYGQYVKRFNAVPDWAAALGADGVDLIAGAIAKTNTATGKPDGEALRRAIADHDRAETAFQGTVGTWTFDAHGQATLPVMMASYNGLNPVAALTQLQPIREAGVSNFLEEVTKGRALYVNDRFMYKTDVIYTGVQLHEIRDLNPDANEATLNLTIWFRYRGTFNPADVVFTNAVKPVELGKPYREERGEVTTYVAYRIEGRFALNVFDQRPPYGSQTVGVSFRHRTQNRNTVMFVTDVLGMSLVDTNDFVEKLKAMAAAETASAADPGLADRFRRALEGESESSTLLDQLRAKRVLAPSPGWRLARAWISQDVASVGSEGDPNYVGFGRPQPDFSRVDFGVVAAPDSPAARDFIHRDFFVYIAIFSAVLAVFAAAMDRRDRGQFWKIQTLFMRILSWPLLLMSIGNIVLDQAVATLPPSGIAMVVNGVNVLWWIVPAILVDRTLERFVWTPLEIRTQRKIPGIVRRFSTLIVFGFAGCGIIAFVLKQPITSLLAASGLVGMVIGLAIQANIANVFSGIVLNIERPFQIGDSIQITDLVRGVVVDMTWRTVRIRNVAGFIVAMPNAKVSEATVVNFSAVDRVSMKLEYYADARHDPGRMGGLLTTALQNADKVLPSATGGPPFVRYDGIRGVNGQWLCKYNLFFWVEDYDASFVVPELVWRSVYRTLAEAGIEPTPPDLMEAAGPAAVATNAQRKAIPA
;
A
#
# COMPACT_ATOMS: atom_id res chain seq x y z
N MET A 1 -67.08 -29.45 -34.97
CA MET A 1 -66.29 -28.97 -33.82
C MET A 1 -65.37 -27.84 -34.26
N LEU A 2 -65.97 -26.72 -34.64
CA LEU A 2 -65.32 -25.43 -34.81
C LEU A 2 -65.55 -24.62 -33.52
N SER A 3 -64.68 -23.63 -33.28
CA SER A 3 -64.74 -22.60 -32.23
C SER A 3 -64.37 -23.02 -30.79
N SER A 4 -63.14 -22.72 -30.34
CA SER A 4 -62.86 -22.27 -28.95
C SER A 4 -61.38 -22.02 -28.60
N LEU A 5 -60.54 -21.51 -29.50
CA LEU A 5 -59.19 -21.08 -29.12
C LEU A 5 -58.90 -19.64 -29.58
N GLN A 6 -59.54 -18.67 -28.91
CA GLN A 6 -59.02 -17.31 -28.86
C GLN A 6 -57.84 -17.26 -27.89
N PRO A 7 -56.68 -16.65 -28.25
CA PRO A 7 -55.64 -16.36 -27.29
C PRO A 7 -56.11 -15.23 -26.38
N ARG A 8 -56.33 -15.53 -25.08
CA ARG A 8 -56.50 -14.49 -24.06
C ARG A 8 -55.23 -13.63 -24.04
N SER A 9 -55.31 -12.41 -24.55
CA SER A 9 -54.30 -11.39 -24.36
C SER A 9 -54.17 -11.12 -22.85
N ARG A 10 -53.02 -11.48 -22.27
CA ARG A 10 -52.68 -11.08 -20.91
C ARG A 10 -52.66 -9.53 -20.88
N PRO A 11 -53.38 -8.86 -19.97
CA PRO A 11 -53.36 -7.41 -19.92
C PRO A 11 -51.93 -6.92 -19.64
N PRO A 12 -51.51 -5.77 -20.19
CA PRO A 12 -50.17 -5.23 -19.97
C PRO A 12 -49.95 -5.00 -18.47
N LEU A 13 -48.76 -5.37 -18.00
CA LEU A 13 -48.35 -5.27 -16.59
C LEU A 13 -48.49 -3.82 -16.09
N ARG A 14 -49.63 -3.49 -15.47
CA ARG A 14 -49.88 -2.14 -14.93
C ARG A 14 -49.13 -1.97 -13.60
N TRP A 15 -48.35 -0.89 -13.49
CA TRP A 15 -47.49 -0.55 -12.33
C TRP A 15 -48.22 -0.63 -10.98
N SER A 16 -49.51 -0.31 -10.96
CA SER A 16 -50.40 -0.37 -9.80
C SER A 16 -50.62 -1.78 -9.23
N HIS A 17 -50.41 -2.86 -9.99
CA HIS A 17 -50.64 -4.24 -9.55
C HIS A 17 -49.40 -4.94 -9.00
N LEU A 18 -48.21 -4.34 -9.12
CA LEU A 18 -46.96 -4.89 -8.60
C LEU A 18 -46.83 -4.70 -7.09
N THR A 19 -46.33 -5.72 -6.38
CA THR A 19 -45.99 -5.63 -4.95
C THR A 19 -44.87 -4.62 -4.72
N LYS A 20 -44.76 -4.08 -3.49
CA LYS A 20 -43.67 -3.13 -3.14
C LYS A 20 -42.28 -3.69 -3.43
N LYS A 21 -42.08 -5.00 -3.20
CA LYS A 21 -40.84 -5.74 -3.51
C LYS A 21 -40.59 -5.83 -5.02
N ALA A 22 -41.62 -6.16 -5.81
CA ALA A 22 -41.49 -6.26 -7.26
C ALA A 22 -41.20 -4.90 -7.92
N ARG A 23 -41.86 -3.82 -7.46
CA ARG A 23 -41.56 -2.45 -7.92
C ARG A 23 -40.13 -2.04 -7.58
N PHE A 24 -39.65 -2.40 -6.39
CA PHE A 24 -38.29 -2.11 -5.97
C PHE A 24 -37.26 -2.89 -6.80
N ALA A 25 -37.49 -4.17 -7.08
CA ALA A 25 -36.62 -4.98 -7.95
C ALA A 25 -36.57 -4.43 -9.39
N LEU A 26 -37.71 -4.01 -9.95
CA LEU A 26 -37.78 -3.42 -11.30
C LEU A 26 -37.03 -2.08 -11.37
N ILE A 27 -37.13 -1.30 -10.30
CA ILE A 27 -36.37 -0.07 -10.11
C ILE A 27 -34.86 -0.35 -9.98
N LEU A 28 -34.47 -1.35 -9.19
CA LEU A 28 -33.07 -1.74 -9.01
C LEU A 28 -32.46 -2.24 -10.33
N ALA A 29 -33.23 -3.00 -11.10
CA ALA A 29 -32.86 -3.45 -12.44
C ALA A 29 -32.72 -2.26 -13.41
N ALA A 30 -33.60 -1.27 -13.34
CA ALA A 30 -33.47 -0.05 -14.12
C ALA A 30 -32.25 0.78 -13.71
N ALA A 31 -31.93 0.87 -12.41
CA ALA A 31 -30.73 1.55 -11.93
C ALA A 31 -29.45 0.79 -12.35
N MET A 32 -29.43 -0.54 -12.30
CA MET A 32 -28.35 -1.35 -12.86
C MET A 32 -28.21 -1.15 -14.37
N LEU A 33 -29.32 -1.13 -15.10
CA LEU A 33 -29.31 -0.89 -16.54
C LEU A 33 -28.76 0.50 -16.86
N VAL A 34 -29.17 1.53 -16.13
CA VAL A 34 -28.63 2.90 -16.26
C VAL A 34 -27.16 2.94 -15.89
N THR A 35 -26.71 2.25 -14.83
CA THR A 35 -25.28 2.12 -14.54
C THR A 35 -24.56 1.44 -15.69
N VAL A 36 -25.08 0.35 -16.24
CA VAL A 36 -24.46 -0.36 -17.37
C VAL A 36 -24.42 0.56 -18.59
N LEU A 37 -25.47 1.33 -18.86
CA LEU A 37 -25.54 2.30 -19.96
C LEU A 37 -24.60 3.48 -19.76
N VAL A 38 -24.57 4.10 -18.58
CA VAL A 38 -23.64 5.19 -18.24
C VAL A 38 -22.22 4.67 -18.22
N SER A 39 -21.97 3.46 -17.73
CA SER A 39 -20.67 2.79 -17.80
C SER A 39 -20.28 2.53 -19.25
N LEU A 40 -21.19 2.08 -20.12
CA LEU A 40 -20.98 1.94 -21.56
C LEU A 40 -20.72 3.28 -22.25
N VAL A 41 -21.45 4.35 -21.88
CA VAL A 41 -21.29 5.69 -22.45
C VAL A 41 -20.00 6.35 -21.95
N VAL A 42 -19.65 6.20 -20.68
CA VAL A 42 -18.36 6.66 -20.14
C VAL A 42 -17.24 5.83 -20.74
N ARG A 43 -17.40 4.52 -20.90
CA ARG A 43 -16.49 3.63 -21.64
C ARG A 43 -16.43 3.95 -23.13
N ALA A 44 -17.44 4.56 -23.74
CA ALA A 44 -17.39 4.97 -25.14
C ALA A 44 -16.88 6.41 -25.33
N GLY A 45 -17.13 7.30 -24.37
CA GLY A 45 -16.91 8.75 -24.48
C GLY A 45 -15.76 9.33 -23.65
N PHE A 46 -15.30 8.64 -22.60
CA PHE A 46 -14.22 9.11 -21.70
C PHE A 46 -13.12 8.07 -21.46
N LEU A 47 -13.51 6.80 -21.29
CA LEU A 47 -12.66 5.61 -21.19
C LEU A 47 -12.68 4.80 -22.49
N GLY A 48 -13.14 5.42 -23.58
CA GLY A 48 -13.06 4.85 -24.91
C GLY A 48 -11.62 4.55 -25.24
N ASP A 49 -11.22 3.31 -24.99
CA ASP A 49 -10.45 2.51 -25.93
C ASP A 49 -11.21 2.52 -27.27
N SER A 50 -11.28 3.68 -27.93
CA SER A 50 -10.83 3.67 -29.30
C SER A 50 -9.39 3.24 -29.13
N ALA A 51 -9.12 1.94 -29.26
CA ALA A 51 -7.79 1.36 -29.18
C ALA A 51 -6.93 2.20 -30.13
N ARG A 52 -6.27 3.23 -29.57
CA ARG A 52 -5.51 4.17 -30.36
C ARG A 52 -4.46 3.31 -31.03
N GLU A 53 -4.29 3.47 -32.34
CA GLU A 53 -3.48 2.54 -33.13
C GLU A 53 -2.16 2.23 -32.39
N PRO A 54 -1.85 0.94 -32.19
CA PRO A 54 -0.68 0.55 -31.42
C PRO A 54 0.59 1.13 -32.05
N LEU A 55 1.53 1.52 -31.20
CA LEU A 55 2.84 1.96 -31.62
C LEU A 55 3.70 0.72 -31.88
N THR A 56 3.74 0.27 -33.13
CA THR A 56 4.42 -0.97 -33.49
C THR A 56 5.91 -0.75 -33.71
N VAL A 57 6.72 -1.47 -32.95
CA VAL A 57 8.17 -1.58 -33.12
C VAL A 57 8.49 -2.98 -33.61
N ALA A 58 9.15 -3.10 -34.76
CA ALA A 58 9.59 -4.38 -35.27
C ALA A 58 10.90 -4.81 -34.60
N VAL A 59 10.98 -6.06 -34.13
CA VAL A 59 12.23 -6.65 -33.65
C VAL A 59 12.61 -7.78 -34.59
N VAL A 60 13.77 -7.67 -35.21
CA VAL A 60 14.29 -8.64 -36.17
C VAL A 60 15.60 -9.22 -35.66
N GLY A 61 15.71 -10.54 -35.70
CA GLY A 61 16.92 -11.28 -35.35
C GLY A 61 16.70 -12.79 -35.45
N PRO A 62 17.73 -13.61 -35.14
CA PRO A 62 17.62 -15.06 -35.18
C PRO A 62 16.75 -15.53 -34.01
N LEU A 63 15.50 -15.89 -34.27
CA LEU A 63 14.58 -16.47 -33.28
C LEU A 63 14.56 -18.00 -33.34
N SER A 64 15.12 -18.56 -34.40
CA SER A 64 15.46 -19.96 -34.56
C SER A 64 16.86 -20.13 -35.18
N GLY A 65 17.34 -21.38 -35.28
CA GLY A 65 18.69 -21.69 -35.73
C GLY A 65 19.76 -21.60 -34.62
N PRO A 66 21.06 -21.66 -34.99
CA PRO A 66 22.16 -21.72 -34.02
C PRO A 66 22.27 -20.50 -33.09
N ASP A 67 21.93 -19.31 -33.57
CA ASP A 67 22.03 -18.05 -32.82
C ASP A 67 20.72 -17.66 -32.09
N ALA A 68 19.74 -18.58 -32.01
CA ALA A 68 18.40 -18.31 -31.48
C ALA A 68 18.40 -17.72 -30.06
N ALA A 69 19.26 -18.22 -29.18
CA ALA A 69 19.38 -17.75 -27.80
C ALA A 69 19.61 -16.23 -27.72
N LEU A 70 20.46 -15.70 -28.61
CA LEU A 70 20.79 -14.27 -28.66
C LEU A 70 19.59 -13.44 -29.15
N GLY A 71 18.96 -13.82 -30.26
CA GLY A 71 17.80 -13.08 -30.80
C GLY A 71 16.57 -13.19 -29.89
N LEU A 72 16.39 -14.31 -29.20
CA LEU A 72 15.36 -14.46 -28.17
C LEU A 72 15.64 -13.56 -26.96
N ALA A 73 16.88 -13.43 -26.51
CA ALA A 73 17.24 -12.51 -25.42
C ALA A 73 16.92 -11.05 -25.81
N LEU A 74 17.32 -10.62 -27.01
CA LEU A 74 16.99 -9.30 -27.57
C LEU A 74 15.47 -9.06 -27.58
N ARG A 75 14.69 -10.00 -28.14
CA ARG A 75 13.23 -9.92 -28.21
C ARG A 75 12.59 -9.85 -26.83
N LYS A 76 13.03 -10.70 -25.89
CA LYS A 76 12.53 -10.73 -24.51
C LYS A 76 12.77 -9.40 -23.80
N GLY A 77 13.95 -8.81 -23.97
CA GLY A 77 14.28 -7.49 -23.44
C GLY A 77 13.37 -6.39 -23.97
N ALA A 78 13.19 -6.35 -25.29
CA ALA A 78 12.27 -5.42 -25.94
C ALA A 78 10.82 -5.60 -25.47
N ALA A 79 10.32 -6.84 -25.42
CA ALA A 79 8.97 -7.16 -24.99
C ALA A 79 8.71 -6.77 -23.53
N LEU A 80 9.62 -7.11 -22.61
CA LEU A 80 9.50 -6.73 -21.20
C LEU A 80 9.41 -5.22 -21.03
N ARG A 81 10.16 -4.47 -21.85
CA ARG A 81 10.14 -3.02 -21.76
C ARG A 81 8.83 -2.44 -22.30
N ALA A 82 8.34 -2.95 -23.42
CA ALA A 82 7.02 -2.59 -23.95
C ALA A 82 5.90 -2.88 -22.95
N ASP A 83 5.91 -4.06 -22.31
CA ASP A 83 4.95 -4.44 -21.27
C ASP A 83 5.01 -3.48 -20.07
N THR A 84 6.22 -3.09 -19.65
CA THR A 84 6.41 -2.13 -18.55
C THR A 84 5.87 -0.75 -18.90
N ILE A 85 6.04 -0.29 -20.15
CA ILE A 85 5.47 0.97 -20.65
C ILE A 85 3.94 0.87 -20.72
N ASN A 86 3.41 -0.24 -21.21
CA ASN A 86 1.96 -0.47 -21.32
C ASN A 86 1.28 -0.55 -19.96
N ALA A 87 1.89 -1.21 -18.97
CA ALA A 87 1.41 -1.25 -17.59
C ALA A 87 1.38 0.15 -16.93
N ALA A 88 2.21 1.08 -17.40
CA ALA A 88 2.19 2.49 -16.98
C ALA A 88 1.17 3.35 -17.73
N GLY A 89 0.33 2.75 -18.61
CA GLY A 89 -0.69 3.45 -19.41
C GLY A 89 -0.26 3.74 -20.86
N GLY A 90 0.86 3.17 -21.31
CA GLY A 90 1.35 3.37 -22.68
C GLY A 90 1.93 4.78 -22.93
N ILE A 91 2.18 5.10 -24.19
CA ILE A 91 2.70 6.42 -24.60
C ILE A 91 1.51 7.27 -25.06
N ALA A 92 1.17 8.30 -24.28
CA ALA A 92 -0.04 9.10 -24.50
C ALA A 92 -1.31 8.22 -24.64
N GLY A 93 -1.43 7.16 -23.84
CA GLY A 93 -2.55 6.20 -23.89
C GLY A 93 -2.50 5.19 -25.04
N ARG A 94 -1.43 5.17 -25.85
CA ARG A 94 -1.24 4.20 -26.94
C ARG A 94 -0.36 3.05 -26.48
N PRO A 95 -0.76 1.79 -26.65
CA PRO A 95 0.10 0.66 -26.31
C PRO A 95 1.27 0.55 -27.29
N VAL A 96 2.45 0.23 -26.78
CA VAL A 96 3.63 -0.15 -27.56
C VAL A 96 3.55 -1.65 -27.84
N VAL A 97 3.65 -2.04 -29.12
CA VAL A 97 3.60 -3.44 -29.54
C VAL A 97 4.93 -3.82 -30.18
N VAL A 98 5.57 -4.84 -29.62
CA VAL A 98 6.79 -5.42 -30.20
C VAL A 98 6.39 -6.54 -31.17
N LYS A 99 6.66 -6.35 -32.46
CA LYS A 99 6.35 -7.33 -33.52
C LYS A 99 7.61 -8.10 -33.91
N PRO A 100 7.70 -9.40 -33.59
CA PRO A 100 8.91 -10.18 -33.85
C PRO A 100 8.97 -10.69 -35.29
N PHE A 101 10.19 -10.76 -35.82
CA PHE A 101 10.49 -11.37 -37.12
C PHE A 101 11.74 -12.23 -37.00
N ASP A 102 11.64 -13.48 -37.45
CA ASP A 102 12.75 -14.44 -37.45
C ASP A 102 13.51 -14.37 -38.78
N ASP A 103 14.75 -13.92 -38.75
CA ASP A 103 15.66 -13.92 -39.92
C ASP A 103 16.55 -15.17 -39.97
N GLU A 104 16.48 -16.04 -38.96
CA GLU A 104 17.31 -17.25 -38.81
C GLU A 104 18.84 -17.00 -38.86
N GLY A 105 19.28 -15.75 -38.70
CA GLY A 105 20.68 -15.36 -38.87
C GLY A 105 21.12 -15.30 -40.33
N ASP A 106 20.19 -15.32 -41.29
CA ASP A 106 20.47 -15.27 -42.72
C ASP A 106 20.27 -13.86 -43.32
N LYS A 107 21.27 -13.41 -44.09
CA LYS A 107 21.23 -12.10 -44.76
C LYS A 107 20.12 -11.99 -45.80
N GLY A 108 19.87 -13.03 -46.57
CA GLY A 108 18.83 -13.03 -47.60
C GLY A 108 17.43 -12.83 -46.98
N LYS A 109 17.13 -13.60 -45.95
CA LYS A 109 15.89 -13.50 -45.15
C LYS A 109 15.76 -12.13 -44.47
N SER A 110 16.84 -11.62 -43.89
CA SER A 110 16.87 -10.26 -43.31
C SER A 110 16.39 -9.19 -44.29
N LEU A 111 16.87 -9.24 -45.54
CA LEU A 111 16.47 -8.29 -46.59
C LEU A 111 15.04 -8.49 -47.11
N GLU A 112 14.55 -9.72 -47.15
CA GLU A 112 13.14 -10.00 -47.43
C GLU A 112 12.23 -9.42 -46.35
N ILE A 113 12.58 -9.65 -45.08
CA ILE A 113 11.88 -9.10 -43.92
C ILE A 113 11.91 -7.58 -43.95
N ALA A 114 13.04 -6.96 -44.30
CA ALA A 114 13.14 -5.51 -44.42
C ALA A 114 12.19 -4.92 -45.48
N ARG A 115 12.07 -5.58 -46.64
CA ARG A 115 11.07 -5.21 -47.66
C ARG A 115 9.64 -5.39 -47.15
N ARG A 116 9.36 -6.49 -46.43
CA ARG A 116 8.03 -6.74 -45.84
C ARG A 116 7.67 -5.68 -44.81
N ILE A 117 8.58 -5.33 -43.91
CA ILE A 117 8.39 -4.30 -42.88
C ILE A 117 8.21 -2.93 -43.51
N SER A 118 9.00 -2.58 -44.53
CA SER A 118 8.89 -1.27 -45.21
C SER A 118 7.56 -1.07 -45.94
N ASN A 119 6.87 -2.16 -46.29
CA ASN A 119 5.53 -2.13 -46.87
C ASN A 119 4.42 -2.18 -45.81
N ASP A 120 4.74 -2.39 -44.53
CA ASP A 120 3.79 -2.43 -43.43
C ASP A 120 3.65 -1.01 -42.80
N PRO A 121 2.55 -0.28 -43.07
CA PRO A 121 2.38 1.07 -42.56
C PRO A 121 2.21 1.14 -41.04
N SER A 122 2.02 0.01 -40.34
CA SER A 122 1.89 0.00 -38.88
C SER A 122 3.23 0.16 -38.15
N VAL A 123 4.35 -0.18 -38.80
CA VAL A 123 5.68 -0.16 -38.18
C VAL A 123 6.24 1.27 -38.14
N LEU A 124 6.77 1.66 -36.98
CA LEU A 124 7.33 2.99 -36.73
C LEU A 124 8.86 2.99 -36.72
N ALA A 125 9.45 1.91 -36.22
CA ALA A 125 10.89 1.76 -36.06
C ALA A 125 11.25 0.27 -36.01
N VAL A 126 12.51 -0.03 -36.29
CA VAL A 126 13.03 -1.41 -36.34
C VAL A 126 14.19 -1.54 -35.37
N ILE A 127 14.24 -2.63 -34.61
CA ILE A 127 15.40 -3.07 -33.83
C ILE A 127 15.92 -4.36 -34.48
N GLY A 128 17.15 -4.35 -35.02
CA GLY A 128 17.73 -5.42 -35.85
C GLY A 128 18.81 -4.86 -36.79
N HIS A 129 19.30 -5.52 -37.84
CA HIS A 129 19.18 -6.91 -38.30
C HIS A 129 20.46 -7.67 -37.91
N THR A 130 20.81 -8.76 -38.62
CA THR A 130 22.17 -9.29 -38.61
C THR A 130 23.21 -8.23 -39.01
N PRO A 131 24.44 -8.31 -38.48
CA PRO A 131 25.49 -7.33 -38.79
C PRO A 131 25.76 -7.15 -40.29
N ASP A 132 25.71 -8.22 -41.07
CA ASP A 132 26.01 -8.25 -42.50
C ASP A 132 24.84 -7.81 -43.41
N ALA A 133 23.62 -7.71 -42.87
CA ALA A 133 22.43 -7.20 -43.55
C ALA A 133 22.12 -5.73 -43.21
N THR A 134 22.70 -5.19 -42.12
CA THR A 134 22.30 -3.91 -41.51
C THR A 134 22.33 -2.73 -42.47
N ASP A 135 23.42 -2.52 -43.23
CA ASP A 135 23.53 -1.39 -44.17
C ASP A 135 22.52 -1.51 -45.33
N SER A 136 22.37 -2.72 -45.87
CA SER A 136 21.41 -3.00 -46.95
C SER A 136 19.96 -2.85 -46.48
N ALA A 137 19.63 -3.28 -45.25
CA ALA A 137 18.32 -3.08 -44.64
C ALA A 137 18.05 -1.58 -44.37
N THR A 138 19.06 -0.84 -43.91
CA THR A 138 18.97 0.61 -43.69
C THR A 138 18.59 1.34 -44.98
N ALA A 139 19.19 0.99 -46.12
CA ALA A 139 18.87 1.61 -47.41
C ALA A 139 17.40 1.38 -47.81
N ILE A 140 16.82 0.23 -47.46
CA ILE A 140 15.41 -0.08 -47.69
C ILE A 140 14.52 0.77 -46.78
N TYR A 141 14.84 0.86 -45.48
CA TYR A 141 14.06 1.63 -44.51
C TYR A 141 14.11 3.14 -44.72
N ALA A 142 15.24 3.67 -45.18
CA ALA A 142 15.43 5.08 -45.49
C ALA A 142 14.42 5.58 -46.54
N GLN A 143 14.05 4.75 -47.52
CA GLN A 143 13.04 5.09 -48.55
C GLN A 143 11.64 5.30 -47.96
N ARG A 144 11.38 4.78 -46.76
CA ARG A 144 10.09 4.86 -46.06
C ARG A 144 10.18 5.65 -44.76
N GLN A 145 11.31 6.33 -44.52
CA GLN A 145 11.55 7.13 -43.32
C GLN A 145 11.40 6.33 -42.02
N ILE A 146 11.87 5.09 -42.00
CA ILE A 146 11.83 4.23 -40.82
C ILE A 146 13.24 4.18 -40.19
N PRO A 147 13.44 4.63 -38.94
CA PRO A 147 14.73 4.49 -38.28
C PRO A 147 15.02 3.03 -37.90
N LEU A 148 16.26 2.61 -38.12
CA LEU A 148 16.81 1.31 -37.74
C LEU A 148 17.74 1.48 -36.53
N ILE A 149 17.42 0.79 -35.45
CA ILE A 149 18.25 0.64 -34.26
C ILE A 149 19.00 -0.67 -34.35
N ALA A 150 20.33 -0.64 -34.45
CA ALA A 150 21.18 -1.81 -34.57
C ALA A 150 21.82 -2.20 -33.22
N PRO A 151 21.39 -3.30 -32.58
CA PRO A 151 21.88 -3.68 -31.25
C PRO A 151 23.06 -4.66 -31.28
N ARG A 152 23.46 -5.20 -32.45
CA ARG A 152 24.56 -6.16 -32.58
C ARG A 152 25.83 -5.49 -33.11
N PRO A 153 27.02 -5.79 -32.54
CA PRO A 153 28.28 -5.25 -33.04
C PRO A 153 28.48 -5.54 -34.53
N LEU A 154 28.78 -4.50 -35.31
CA LEU A 154 29.07 -4.60 -36.73
C LEU A 154 30.40 -3.91 -37.07
N VAL A 155 30.99 -4.31 -38.20
CA VAL A 155 32.18 -3.67 -38.75
C VAL A 155 31.71 -2.74 -39.87
N ARG A 156 31.94 -1.42 -39.74
CA ARG A 156 31.71 -0.47 -40.83
C ARG A 156 33.04 0.00 -41.41
N PRO A 157 33.17 0.06 -42.75
CA PRO A 157 34.30 0.73 -43.39
C PRO A 157 34.37 2.20 -42.96
N ALA A 158 35.58 2.72 -42.75
CA ALA A 158 35.78 4.12 -42.32
C ALA A 158 35.30 5.14 -43.36
N ASP A 159 35.23 4.74 -44.63
CA ASP A 159 34.76 5.50 -45.78
C ASP A 159 33.26 5.29 -46.08
N ALA A 160 32.57 4.42 -45.34
CA ALA A 160 31.15 4.19 -45.53
C ALA A 160 30.35 5.47 -45.22
N ALA A 161 29.53 5.91 -46.17
CA ALA A 161 28.69 7.09 -45.98
C ALA A 161 27.71 6.85 -44.81
N PRO A 162 27.69 7.74 -43.78
CA PRO A 162 26.76 7.59 -42.68
C PRO A 162 25.32 7.74 -43.16
N SER A 163 24.47 6.77 -42.84
CA SER A 163 23.02 6.89 -43.05
C SER A 163 22.40 7.59 -41.84
N PRO A 164 21.62 8.67 -42.03
CA PRO A 164 20.93 9.34 -40.92
C PRO A 164 19.80 8.51 -40.31
N TRP A 165 19.48 7.34 -40.90
CA TRP A 165 18.43 6.42 -40.46
C TRP A 165 18.96 5.22 -39.68
N LEU A 166 20.28 5.08 -39.51
CA LEU A 166 20.91 3.98 -38.76
C LEU A 166 21.45 4.50 -37.43
N PHE A 167 21.05 3.85 -36.34
CA PHE A 167 21.53 4.13 -34.99
C PHE A 167 22.05 2.85 -34.35
N SER A 168 23.35 2.72 -34.20
CA SER A 168 24.01 1.55 -33.62
C SER A 168 24.15 1.73 -32.11
N ILE A 169 23.37 0.98 -31.32
CA ILE A 169 23.34 1.08 -29.85
C ILE A 169 24.19 0.00 -29.19
N THR A 170 25.35 -0.31 -29.75
CA THR A 170 26.18 -1.47 -29.38
C THR A 170 27.67 -1.12 -29.41
N LEU A 171 28.56 -2.02 -29.03
CA LEU A 171 30.00 -1.73 -29.10
C LEU A 171 30.45 -1.58 -30.56
N ASP A 172 31.28 -0.56 -30.82
CA ASP A 172 32.04 -0.52 -32.07
C ASP A 172 33.10 -1.63 -32.04
N ARG A 173 33.06 -2.50 -33.04
CA ARG A 173 33.85 -3.74 -33.08
C ARG A 173 35.35 -3.49 -33.25
N THR A 174 35.71 -2.39 -33.91
CA THR A 174 37.12 -1.99 -34.05
C THR A 174 37.65 -1.45 -32.72
N HIS A 175 36.90 -0.56 -32.07
CA HIS A 175 37.24 -0.04 -30.74
C HIS A 175 37.31 -1.15 -29.68
N GLU A 176 36.41 -2.12 -29.72
CA GLU A 176 36.44 -3.29 -28.82
C GLU A 176 37.71 -4.13 -29.04
N THR A 177 38.05 -4.45 -30.28
CA THR A 177 39.25 -5.25 -30.62
C THR A 177 40.52 -4.58 -30.11
N ARG A 178 40.66 -3.26 -30.35
CA ARG A 178 41.80 -2.47 -29.87
C ARG A 178 41.84 -2.39 -28.34
N PHE A 179 40.69 -2.26 -27.70
CA PHE A 179 40.58 -2.24 -26.24
C PHE A 179 41.03 -3.57 -25.64
N LEU A 180 40.53 -4.70 -26.16
CA LEU A 180 40.88 -6.04 -25.68
C LEU A 180 42.37 -6.34 -25.83
N ALA A 181 42.98 -5.98 -26.98
CA ALA A 181 44.42 -6.15 -27.20
C ALA A 181 45.25 -5.39 -26.16
N ASN A 182 44.89 -4.13 -25.90
CA ASN A 182 45.55 -3.31 -24.89
C ASN A 182 45.32 -3.84 -23.47
N TYR A 183 44.14 -4.37 -23.16
CA TYR A 183 43.83 -4.94 -21.86
C TYR A 183 44.67 -6.20 -21.58
N VAL A 184 44.73 -7.14 -22.54
CA VAL A 184 45.55 -8.36 -22.44
C VAL A 184 47.03 -8.00 -22.27
N ARG A 185 47.53 -7.01 -23.02
CA ARG A 185 48.93 -6.57 -22.90
C ARG A 185 49.26 -5.90 -21.56
N ASN A 186 48.45 -4.91 -21.17
CA ASN A 186 48.82 -3.90 -20.17
C ASN A 186 48.19 -4.13 -18.78
N VAL A 187 47.15 -4.96 -18.72
CA VAL A 187 46.46 -5.32 -17.47
C VAL A 187 46.75 -6.77 -17.11
N VAL A 188 46.58 -7.71 -18.05
CA VAL A 188 46.91 -9.12 -17.81
C VAL A 188 48.42 -9.34 -17.80
N GLY A 189 49.15 -8.75 -18.77
CA GLY A 189 50.61 -8.76 -18.79
C GLY A 189 51.24 -9.98 -19.44
N GLU A 190 50.50 -10.72 -20.27
CA GLU A 190 51.01 -11.95 -20.91
C GLU A 190 52.06 -11.66 -21.99
N PRO A 191 53.24 -12.30 -21.95
CA PRO A 191 54.33 -12.06 -22.90
C PRO A 191 54.11 -12.79 -24.24
N THR A 192 53.30 -13.83 -24.25
CA THR A 192 52.98 -14.67 -25.41
C THR A 192 51.48 -14.79 -25.59
N VAL A 193 51.03 -14.66 -26.84
CA VAL A 193 49.61 -14.77 -27.20
C VAL A 193 49.44 -15.70 -28.41
N ALA A 194 48.32 -16.42 -28.45
CA ALA A 194 47.84 -17.17 -29.61
C ALA A 194 46.48 -16.62 -30.05
N ILE A 195 46.18 -16.68 -31.34
CA ILE A 195 44.86 -16.30 -31.87
C ILE A 195 44.19 -17.53 -32.48
N VAL A 196 42.99 -17.87 -32.01
CA VAL A 196 42.12 -18.87 -32.61
C VAL A 196 40.92 -18.14 -33.19
N ARG A 197 40.81 -18.10 -34.52
CA ARG A 197 39.78 -17.30 -35.18
C ARG A 197 38.91 -18.13 -36.11
N GLU A 198 37.71 -17.63 -36.34
CA GLU A 198 36.84 -18.11 -37.41
C GLU A 198 37.50 -17.90 -38.77
N ASP A 199 37.24 -18.80 -39.71
CA ASP A 199 37.68 -18.69 -41.10
C ASP A 199 36.74 -17.76 -41.91
N SER A 200 36.76 -16.49 -41.55
CA SER A 200 36.04 -15.42 -42.24
C SER A 200 36.93 -14.18 -42.41
N GLU A 201 36.65 -13.40 -43.46
CA GLU A 201 37.40 -12.16 -43.76
C GLU A 201 37.34 -11.17 -42.59
N GLN A 202 36.18 -11.05 -41.94
CA GLN A 202 36.00 -10.20 -40.77
C GLN A 202 36.87 -10.62 -39.59
N ALA A 203 36.90 -11.91 -39.26
CA ALA A 203 37.72 -12.44 -38.17
C ALA A 203 39.22 -12.34 -38.47
N ALA A 204 39.61 -12.49 -39.74
CA ALA A 204 40.99 -12.26 -40.20
C ALA A 204 41.41 -10.79 -40.00
N GLY A 205 40.55 -9.84 -40.38
CA GLY A 205 40.80 -8.40 -40.17
C GLY A 205 40.95 -8.03 -38.70
N GLN A 206 40.09 -8.55 -37.83
CA GLN A 206 40.19 -8.34 -36.37
C GLN A 206 41.48 -8.92 -35.79
N ALA A 207 41.83 -10.15 -36.19
CA ALA A 207 43.06 -10.78 -35.74
C ALA A 207 44.31 -9.98 -36.17
N GLY A 208 44.32 -9.44 -37.40
CA GLY A 208 45.40 -8.59 -37.88
C GLY A 208 45.53 -7.28 -37.09
N GLN A 209 44.42 -6.64 -36.75
CA GLN A 209 44.44 -5.45 -35.88
C GLN A 209 44.94 -5.78 -34.47
N PHE A 210 44.51 -6.91 -33.91
CA PHE A 210 44.92 -7.39 -32.61
C PHE A 210 46.44 -7.66 -32.56
N ASP A 211 46.96 -8.39 -33.56
CA ASP A 211 48.38 -8.69 -33.71
C ASP A 211 49.23 -7.42 -33.87
N ALA A 212 48.81 -6.49 -34.74
CA ALA A 212 49.50 -5.23 -34.95
C ALA A 212 49.66 -4.40 -33.66
N ILE A 213 48.67 -4.44 -32.76
CA ILE A 213 48.76 -3.77 -31.45
C ILE A 213 49.71 -4.51 -30.53
N LEU A 214 49.61 -5.83 -30.42
CA LEU A 214 50.47 -6.62 -29.55
C LEU A 214 51.96 -6.52 -29.93
N GLN A 215 52.26 -6.54 -31.23
CA GLN A 215 53.63 -6.42 -31.75
C GLN A 215 54.27 -5.07 -31.40
N ARG A 216 53.51 -3.97 -31.43
CA ARG A 216 54.01 -2.64 -31.01
C ARG A 216 54.52 -2.62 -29.57
N PHE A 217 54.00 -3.49 -28.71
CA PHE A 217 54.38 -3.59 -27.30
C PHE A 217 55.28 -4.80 -26.99
N GLY A 218 55.83 -5.46 -28.02
CA GLY A 218 56.76 -6.57 -27.87
C GLY A 218 56.14 -7.89 -27.39
N THR A 219 54.81 -8.04 -27.41
CA THR A 219 54.16 -9.32 -27.12
C THR A 219 54.27 -10.24 -28.32
N ARG A 220 54.77 -11.46 -28.11
CA ARG A 220 55.04 -12.41 -29.20
C ARG A 220 53.79 -13.20 -29.55
N LEU A 221 53.33 -13.07 -30.81
CA LEU A 221 52.33 -13.97 -31.37
C LEU A 221 52.98 -15.34 -31.64
N VAL A 222 52.53 -16.37 -30.93
CA VAL A 222 53.05 -17.75 -31.03
C VAL A 222 52.50 -18.45 -32.28
N GLY A 223 51.26 -18.15 -32.63
CA GLY A 223 50.61 -18.70 -33.79
C GLY A 223 49.17 -18.24 -33.93
N GLN A 224 48.63 -18.47 -35.12
CA GLN A 224 47.24 -18.24 -35.46
C GLN A 224 46.64 -19.52 -36.03
N TRP A 225 45.46 -19.89 -35.53
CA TRP A 225 44.70 -21.06 -35.99
C TRP A 225 43.33 -20.61 -36.48
N THR A 226 42.79 -21.36 -37.44
CA THR A 226 41.48 -21.10 -38.04
C THR A 226 40.52 -22.25 -37.80
N PHE A 227 39.24 -21.95 -37.60
CA PHE A 227 38.16 -22.94 -37.56
C PHE A 227 37.03 -22.54 -38.53
N ALA A 228 36.44 -23.53 -39.19
CA ALA A 228 35.28 -23.29 -40.06
C ALA A 228 34.03 -22.95 -39.20
N PRO A 229 33.22 -21.96 -39.60
CA PRO A 229 32.01 -21.59 -38.87
C PRO A 229 30.93 -22.68 -38.93
N GLY A 230 30.06 -22.69 -37.92
CA GLY A 230 28.92 -23.61 -37.85
C GLY A 230 29.28 -25.07 -37.56
N ARG A 231 28.29 -25.97 -37.68
CA ARG A 231 28.44 -27.38 -37.26
C ARG A 231 29.46 -28.17 -38.10
N GLY A 232 29.69 -27.78 -39.36
CA GLY A 232 30.63 -28.46 -40.25
C GLY A 232 32.09 -28.38 -39.79
N GLY A 233 32.47 -27.34 -39.04
CA GLY A 233 33.82 -27.17 -38.49
C GLY A 233 34.07 -27.89 -37.17
N ALA A 234 33.03 -28.37 -36.50
CA ALA A 234 33.13 -28.89 -35.13
C ALA A 234 34.02 -30.14 -35.02
N SER A 235 34.06 -30.99 -36.06
CA SER A 235 34.87 -32.22 -36.07
C SER A 235 36.38 -31.97 -36.09
N ALA A 236 36.82 -30.80 -36.57
CA ALA A 236 38.23 -30.43 -36.64
C ALA A 236 38.75 -29.77 -35.34
N LEU A 237 37.85 -29.35 -34.44
CA LEU A 237 38.20 -28.62 -33.21
C LEU A 237 39.11 -29.40 -32.25
N PRO A 238 38.94 -30.72 -32.02
CA PRO A 238 39.86 -31.47 -31.15
C PRO A 238 41.31 -31.47 -31.65
N ALA A 239 41.51 -31.60 -32.96
CA ALA A 239 42.84 -31.54 -33.57
C ALA A 239 43.46 -30.13 -33.46
N LEU A 240 42.65 -29.09 -33.66
CA LEU A 240 43.05 -27.70 -33.43
C LEU A 240 43.47 -27.49 -31.98
N ALA A 241 42.66 -27.95 -31.02
CA ALA A 241 42.93 -27.78 -29.60
C ALA A 241 44.23 -28.48 -29.16
N GLN A 242 44.48 -29.68 -29.67
CA GLN A 242 45.73 -30.39 -29.44
C GLN A 242 46.94 -29.64 -30.02
N ALA A 243 46.81 -29.10 -31.25
CA ALA A 243 47.87 -28.29 -31.86
C ALA A 243 48.17 -26.99 -31.09
N VAL A 244 47.13 -26.35 -30.53
CA VAL A 244 47.28 -25.17 -29.67
C VAL A 244 47.99 -25.55 -28.37
N LYS A 245 47.59 -26.64 -27.73
CA LYS A 245 48.22 -27.14 -26.50
C LYS A 245 49.72 -27.42 -26.67
N GLU A 246 50.10 -28.07 -27.76
CA GLU A 246 51.50 -28.44 -28.02
C GLU A 246 52.37 -27.22 -28.32
N LYS A 247 51.85 -26.25 -29.08
CA LYS A 247 52.61 -25.07 -29.51
C LYS A 247 52.56 -23.92 -28.51
N MET A 248 51.56 -23.89 -27.62
CA MET A 248 51.33 -22.77 -26.70
C MET A 248 51.10 -23.26 -25.26
N PRO A 249 52.16 -23.72 -24.57
CA PRO A 249 52.05 -24.22 -23.20
C PRO A 249 51.79 -23.12 -22.16
N THR A 250 52.20 -21.87 -22.42
CA THR A 250 52.02 -20.69 -21.55
C THR A 250 51.68 -19.43 -22.35
N GLY A 251 50.90 -18.52 -21.78
CA GLY A 251 50.38 -17.32 -22.44
C GLY A 251 48.85 -17.26 -22.49
N ALA A 252 48.31 -16.26 -23.19
CA ALA A 252 46.86 -16.10 -23.40
C ALA A 252 46.40 -16.53 -24.81
N ILE A 253 45.22 -17.12 -24.90
CA ILE A 253 44.55 -17.48 -26.15
C ILE A 253 43.43 -16.49 -26.41
N ILE A 254 43.42 -15.88 -27.58
CA ILE A 254 42.35 -14.98 -28.02
C ILE A 254 41.44 -15.74 -28.97
N VAL A 255 40.17 -15.85 -28.61
CA VAL A 255 39.15 -16.49 -29.45
C VAL A 255 38.34 -15.40 -30.16
N ILE A 256 38.28 -15.49 -31.49
CA ILE A 256 37.57 -14.53 -32.35
C ILE A 256 36.59 -15.29 -33.23
N GLY A 257 35.28 -15.13 -32.99
CA GLY A 257 34.24 -15.74 -33.80
C GLY A 257 32.84 -15.46 -33.26
N SER A 258 31.84 -16.13 -33.84
CA SER A 258 30.47 -16.12 -33.31
C SER A 258 30.40 -16.64 -31.87
N ALA A 259 29.34 -16.28 -31.13
CA ALA A 259 29.13 -16.75 -29.76
C ALA A 259 29.13 -18.28 -29.65
N VAL A 260 28.43 -18.96 -30.56
CA VAL A 260 28.28 -20.41 -30.58
C VAL A 260 29.60 -21.11 -30.93
N ASP A 261 30.28 -20.67 -31.99
CA ASP A 261 31.51 -21.35 -32.41
C ASP A 261 32.66 -21.08 -31.42
N SER A 262 32.70 -19.89 -30.82
CA SER A 262 33.65 -19.59 -29.74
C SER A 262 33.44 -20.48 -28.52
N ALA A 263 32.19 -20.81 -28.17
CA ALA A 263 31.90 -21.75 -27.08
C ALA A 263 32.44 -23.16 -27.39
N ARG A 264 32.25 -23.65 -28.62
CA ARG A 264 32.79 -24.95 -29.06
C ARG A 264 34.30 -25.00 -29.03
N VAL A 265 34.96 -23.91 -29.45
CA VAL A 265 36.42 -23.77 -29.38
C VAL A 265 36.90 -23.82 -27.93
N VAL A 266 36.24 -23.10 -27.02
CA VAL A 266 36.58 -23.12 -25.59
C VAL A 266 36.44 -24.53 -25.02
N VAL A 267 35.34 -25.23 -25.32
CA VAL A 267 35.13 -26.62 -24.88
C VAL A 267 36.25 -27.52 -25.39
N ALA A 268 36.56 -27.47 -26.68
CA ALA A 268 37.63 -28.29 -27.27
C ALA A 268 39.01 -28.00 -26.64
N LEU A 269 39.35 -26.73 -26.39
CA LEU A 269 40.60 -26.34 -25.73
C LEU A 269 40.68 -26.90 -24.31
N ARG A 270 39.61 -26.75 -23.52
CA ARG A 270 39.57 -27.26 -22.13
C ARG A 270 39.60 -28.78 -22.07
N ASP A 271 38.90 -29.47 -22.97
CA ASP A 271 38.93 -30.93 -23.12
C ASP A 271 40.33 -31.45 -23.47
N ALA A 272 41.06 -30.72 -24.32
CA ALA A 272 42.47 -31.03 -24.60
C ALA A 272 43.38 -30.78 -23.38
N GLY A 273 42.89 -30.13 -22.32
CA GLY A 273 43.65 -29.80 -21.11
C GLY A 273 44.43 -28.49 -21.20
N VAL A 274 44.02 -27.57 -22.08
CA VAL A 274 44.60 -26.22 -22.17
C VAL A 274 44.15 -25.40 -20.96
N ARG A 275 45.11 -25.00 -20.12
CA ARG A 275 44.88 -24.23 -18.88
C ARG A 275 45.14 -22.73 -19.02
N ASN A 276 45.60 -22.30 -20.18
CA ASN A 276 45.87 -20.91 -20.51
C ASN A 276 44.64 -20.02 -20.25
N LEU A 277 44.91 -18.74 -19.96
CA LEU A 277 43.88 -17.71 -19.99
C LEU A 277 43.29 -17.67 -21.40
N ILE A 278 41.97 -17.75 -21.51
CA ILE A 278 41.27 -17.55 -22.78
C ILE A 278 40.51 -16.24 -22.68
N ALA A 279 40.71 -15.36 -23.66
CA ALA A 279 40.01 -14.09 -23.76
C ALA A 279 39.27 -13.95 -25.09
N GLY A 280 38.19 -13.16 -25.10
CA GLY A 280 37.43 -12.87 -26.32
C GLY A 280 36.49 -11.69 -26.19
N SER A 281 35.69 -11.47 -27.23
CA SER A 281 34.82 -10.31 -27.37
C SER A 281 33.48 -10.44 -26.63
N SER A 282 32.61 -9.44 -26.76
CA SER A 282 31.25 -9.43 -26.21
C SER A 282 30.37 -10.58 -26.69
N GLU A 283 30.71 -11.22 -27.81
CA GLU A 283 30.02 -12.43 -28.27
C GLU A 283 30.10 -13.55 -27.21
N MET A 284 31.24 -13.68 -26.52
CA MET A 284 31.44 -14.65 -25.43
C MET A 284 30.81 -14.21 -24.10
N ALA A 285 30.25 -13.00 -24.00
CA ALA A 285 29.49 -12.53 -22.84
C ALA A 285 27.96 -12.77 -23.00
N SER A 286 27.54 -13.38 -24.10
CA SER A 286 26.12 -13.62 -24.43
C SER A 286 25.54 -14.88 -23.79
N SER A 287 24.20 -14.95 -23.77
CA SER A 287 23.46 -16.16 -23.41
C SER A 287 23.73 -17.31 -24.38
N ALA A 288 23.86 -17.02 -25.69
CA ALA A 288 24.16 -18.03 -26.71
C ALA A 288 25.46 -18.79 -26.43
N PHE A 289 26.52 -18.07 -26.04
CA PHE A 289 27.80 -18.68 -25.65
C PHE A 289 27.64 -19.68 -24.48
N ARG A 290 26.92 -19.26 -23.42
CA ARG A 290 26.71 -20.10 -22.23
C ARG A 290 25.83 -21.32 -22.52
N THR A 291 24.75 -21.13 -23.28
CA THR A 291 23.85 -22.23 -23.67
C THR A 291 24.59 -23.28 -24.49
N GLU A 292 25.45 -22.86 -25.42
CA GLU A 292 26.24 -23.81 -26.23
C GLU A 292 27.25 -24.60 -25.38
N ILE A 293 27.92 -23.98 -24.39
CA ILE A 293 28.78 -24.73 -23.46
C ILE A 293 27.96 -25.83 -22.78
N VAL A 294 26.78 -25.49 -22.23
CA VAL A 294 25.93 -26.48 -21.54
C VAL A 294 25.48 -27.59 -22.50
N ALA A 295 25.08 -27.25 -23.73
CA ALA A 295 24.67 -28.22 -24.73
C ALA A 295 25.80 -29.21 -25.08
N GLN A 296 27.03 -28.73 -25.24
CA GLN A 296 28.21 -29.57 -25.52
C GLN A 296 28.53 -30.52 -24.35
N THR A 297 28.41 -30.05 -23.11
CA THR A 297 28.66 -30.89 -21.93
C THR A 297 27.62 -31.98 -21.72
N GLN A 298 26.33 -31.70 -21.99
CA GLN A 298 25.27 -32.70 -21.87
C GLN A 298 25.44 -33.85 -22.87
N ALA A 299 25.98 -33.55 -24.05
CA ALA A 299 26.20 -34.54 -25.10
C ALA A 299 27.37 -35.50 -24.79
N ASN A 300 28.22 -35.19 -23.81
CA ASN A 300 29.43 -35.97 -23.50
C ASN A 300 29.53 -36.35 -22.01
N PRO A 301 29.31 -37.63 -21.64
CA PRO A 301 29.40 -38.09 -20.26
C PRO A 301 30.78 -37.95 -19.59
N LYS A 302 31.84 -37.74 -20.38
CA LYS A 302 33.22 -37.53 -19.89
C LYS A 302 33.61 -36.04 -19.82
N ALA A 303 32.70 -35.13 -20.18
CA ALA A 303 32.95 -33.70 -20.12
C ALA A 303 33.20 -33.25 -18.67
N LEU A 304 33.99 -32.19 -18.52
CA LEU A 304 34.03 -31.43 -17.27
C LEU A 304 32.63 -30.88 -16.93
N THR A 305 32.44 -30.37 -15.72
CA THR A 305 31.19 -29.67 -15.41
C THR A 305 31.09 -28.40 -16.27
N PRO A 306 29.88 -27.97 -16.67
CA PRO A 306 29.70 -26.76 -17.48
C PRO A 306 30.43 -25.52 -16.93
N GLU A 307 30.47 -25.38 -15.62
CA GLU A 307 31.12 -24.28 -14.90
C GLU A 307 32.64 -24.31 -15.08
N ALA A 308 33.25 -25.49 -15.16
CA ALA A 308 34.69 -25.62 -15.33
C ALA A 308 35.19 -25.10 -16.70
N TYR A 309 34.36 -25.18 -17.74
CA TYR A 309 34.70 -24.64 -19.07
C TYR A 309 34.73 -23.11 -19.08
N GLY A 310 33.77 -22.49 -18.39
CA GLY A 310 33.66 -21.04 -18.31
C GLY A 310 34.64 -20.41 -17.31
N HIS A 311 35.05 -21.13 -16.27
CA HIS A 311 35.86 -20.54 -15.19
C HIS A 311 37.17 -19.93 -15.70
N GLY A 312 37.42 -18.67 -15.31
CA GLY A 312 38.64 -17.94 -15.65
C GLY A 312 38.68 -17.36 -17.07
N LEU A 313 37.62 -17.49 -17.88
CA LEU A 313 37.54 -16.77 -19.15
C LEU A 313 37.47 -15.26 -18.93
N LEU A 314 38.12 -14.48 -19.79
CA LEU A 314 38.11 -13.01 -19.76
C LEU A 314 37.42 -12.45 -21.00
N VAL A 315 36.31 -11.74 -20.84
CA VAL A 315 35.50 -11.26 -21.98
C VAL A 315 35.19 -9.78 -21.87
N SER A 316 35.09 -9.07 -22.99
CA SER A 316 34.50 -7.73 -23.00
C SER A 316 32.97 -7.79 -22.94
N SER A 317 32.32 -6.73 -22.48
CA SER A 317 30.86 -6.60 -22.48
C SER A 317 30.47 -5.12 -22.44
N PRO A 318 29.37 -4.68 -23.09
CA PRO A 318 28.85 -3.33 -22.93
C PRO A 318 28.16 -3.11 -21.57
N VAL A 319 27.77 -4.18 -20.88
CA VAL A 319 27.11 -4.10 -19.56
C VAL A 319 27.49 -5.29 -18.69
N LEU A 320 27.68 -5.04 -17.40
CA LEU A 320 27.83 -6.07 -16.37
C LEU A 320 26.83 -5.79 -15.25
N PHE A 321 25.95 -6.75 -14.96
CA PHE A 321 24.87 -6.56 -14.01
C PHE A 321 25.32 -6.50 -12.54
N ASP A 322 26.57 -6.80 -12.21
CA ASP A 322 27.14 -6.53 -10.88
C ASP A 322 27.63 -5.08 -10.73
N THR A 323 27.87 -4.40 -11.86
CA THR A 323 28.16 -2.96 -11.95
C THR A 323 26.93 -2.10 -12.25
N ALA A 324 25.77 -2.73 -12.36
CA ALA A 324 24.52 -2.09 -12.78
C ALA A 324 23.98 -1.10 -11.73
N ASN A 325 23.51 0.03 -12.23
CA ASN A 325 22.72 1.00 -11.47
C ASN A 325 21.32 0.46 -11.14
N GLU A 326 20.55 1.21 -10.34
CA GLU A 326 19.21 0.78 -9.91
C GLU A 326 18.27 0.46 -11.09
N ARG A 327 18.35 1.23 -12.18
CA ARG A 327 17.53 1.00 -13.39
C ARG A 327 17.83 -0.38 -13.99
N ALA A 328 19.11 -0.70 -14.13
CA ALA A 328 19.57 -1.97 -14.68
C ALA A 328 19.28 -3.15 -13.74
N GLN A 329 19.39 -2.96 -12.42
CA GLN A 329 18.97 -3.97 -11.42
C GLN A 329 17.46 -4.22 -11.47
N ARG A 330 16.65 -3.17 -11.66
CA ARG A 330 15.21 -3.30 -11.83
C ARG A 330 14.87 -4.11 -13.09
N PHE A 331 15.52 -3.80 -14.22
CA PHE A 331 15.38 -4.59 -15.44
C PHE A 331 15.77 -6.04 -15.20
N TYR A 332 16.92 -6.28 -14.54
CA TYR A 332 17.39 -7.62 -14.20
C TYR A 332 16.34 -8.40 -13.40
N GLY A 333 15.85 -7.83 -12.30
CA GLY A 333 14.84 -8.48 -11.45
C GLY A 333 13.51 -8.74 -12.17
N GLN A 334 13.05 -7.79 -12.99
CA GLN A 334 11.83 -7.95 -13.79
C GLN A 334 11.99 -9.02 -14.88
N TYR A 335 13.16 -9.10 -15.51
CA TYR A 335 13.46 -10.07 -16.56
C TYR A 335 13.54 -11.49 -15.99
N VAL A 336 14.24 -11.67 -14.86
CA VAL A 336 14.29 -12.95 -14.14
C VAL A 336 12.90 -13.36 -13.70
N LYS A 337 12.10 -12.44 -13.13
CA LYS A 337 10.71 -12.71 -12.72
C LYS A 337 9.82 -13.13 -13.90
N ARG A 338 9.93 -12.46 -15.05
CA ARG A 338 9.02 -12.68 -16.19
C ARG A 338 9.39 -13.91 -17.01
N PHE A 339 10.68 -14.16 -17.22
CA PHE A 339 11.14 -15.17 -18.17
C PHE A 339 11.91 -16.32 -17.52
N ASN A 340 12.08 -16.29 -16.20
CA ASN A 340 12.88 -17.26 -15.45
C ASN A 340 14.27 -17.49 -16.06
N ALA A 341 14.88 -16.42 -16.56
CA ALA A 341 16.16 -16.44 -17.27
C ALA A 341 17.01 -15.23 -16.84
N VAL A 342 18.33 -15.36 -16.93
CA VAL A 342 19.25 -14.25 -16.64
C VAL A 342 19.44 -13.42 -17.91
N PRO A 343 19.22 -12.10 -17.87
CA PRO A 343 19.45 -11.25 -19.04
C PRO A 343 20.94 -11.15 -19.36
N ASP A 344 21.26 -11.03 -20.64
CA ASP A 344 22.59 -10.65 -21.13
C ASP A 344 22.56 -9.23 -21.72
N TRP A 345 23.66 -8.83 -22.34
CA TRP A 345 23.74 -7.53 -23.00
C TRP A 345 22.74 -7.38 -24.15
N ALA A 346 22.39 -8.47 -24.87
CA ALA A 346 21.44 -8.40 -25.97
C ALA A 346 20.03 -8.09 -25.45
N ALA A 347 19.62 -8.71 -24.34
CA ALA A 347 18.38 -8.37 -23.65
C ALA A 347 18.37 -6.90 -23.18
N ALA A 348 19.46 -6.42 -22.58
CA ALA A 348 19.57 -5.02 -22.13
C ALA A 348 19.45 -4.03 -23.30
N LEU A 349 20.13 -4.29 -24.42
CA LEU A 349 20.06 -3.43 -25.62
C LEU A 349 18.70 -3.51 -26.33
N GLY A 350 18.00 -4.64 -26.26
CA GLY A 350 16.62 -4.75 -26.74
C GLY A 350 15.66 -3.85 -25.94
N ALA A 351 15.84 -3.82 -24.61
CA ALA A 351 15.08 -2.92 -23.74
C ALA A 351 15.42 -1.44 -24.02
N ASP A 352 16.70 -1.12 -24.16
CA ASP A 352 17.17 0.24 -24.45
C ASP A 352 16.74 0.74 -25.82
N GLY A 353 16.69 -0.13 -26.83
CA GLY A 353 16.13 0.20 -28.13
C GLY A 353 14.65 0.59 -28.05
N VAL A 354 13.85 -0.15 -27.27
CA VAL A 354 12.44 0.20 -27.03
C VAL A 354 12.32 1.50 -26.25
N ASP A 355 13.15 1.72 -25.23
CA ASP A 355 13.16 2.97 -24.46
C ASP A 355 13.53 4.19 -25.31
N LEU A 356 14.53 4.05 -26.16
CA LEU A 356 14.98 5.10 -27.08
C LEU A 356 13.86 5.49 -28.04
N ILE A 357 13.22 4.50 -28.67
CA ILE A 357 12.09 4.73 -29.58
C ILE A 357 10.90 5.32 -28.81
N ALA A 358 10.55 4.76 -27.65
CA ALA A 358 9.43 5.23 -26.84
C ALA A 358 9.63 6.68 -26.36
N GLY A 359 10.82 7.02 -25.88
CA GLY A 359 11.18 8.37 -25.47
C GLY A 359 11.12 9.35 -26.64
N ALA A 360 11.57 8.95 -27.82
CA ALA A 360 11.49 9.75 -29.03
C ALA A 360 10.04 9.96 -29.50
N ILE A 361 9.18 8.93 -29.43
CA ILE A 361 7.74 9.07 -29.70
C ILE A 361 7.06 10.00 -28.67
N ALA A 362 7.41 9.90 -27.40
CA ALA A 362 6.85 10.76 -26.36
C ALA A 362 7.20 12.24 -26.58
N LYS A 363 8.43 12.55 -27.03
CA LYS A 363 8.87 13.92 -27.35
C LYS A 363 8.18 14.52 -28.58
N THR A 364 7.78 13.71 -29.56
CA THR A 364 7.19 14.19 -30.83
C THR A 364 5.69 14.53 -30.74
N ASN A 365 5.06 14.32 -29.56
CA ASN A 365 3.71 14.76 -29.18
C ASN A 365 2.62 14.53 -30.23
N THR A 366 2.31 13.27 -30.57
CA THR A 366 1.20 12.95 -31.48
C THR A 366 0.01 12.34 -30.73
N ALA A 367 -0.79 13.19 -30.08
CA ALA A 367 -2.07 12.79 -29.51
C ALA A 367 -3.11 12.37 -30.58
N THR A 368 -2.87 12.70 -31.86
CA THR A 368 -3.87 12.55 -32.95
C THR A 368 -3.31 12.02 -34.29
N GLY A 369 -2.14 11.39 -34.34
CA GLY A 369 -1.58 10.85 -35.61
C GLY A 369 -0.43 9.84 -35.47
N LYS A 370 -0.03 9.21 -36.59
CA LYS A 370 1.20 8.40 -36.67
C LYS A 370 2.41 9.33 -36.48
N PRO A 371 3.39 8.97 -35.61
CA PRO A 371 4.64 9.73 -35.51
C PRO A 371 5.30 9.87 -36.88
N ASP A 372 5.66 11.10 -37.26
CA ASP A 372 6.46 11.36 -38.46
C ASP A 372 7.84 10.71 -38.33
N GLY A 373 8.26 9.98 -39.35
CA GLY A 373 9.52 9.24 -39.37
C GLY A 373 10.73 10.17 -39.22
N GLU A 374 10.68 11.34 -39.84
CA GLU A 374 11.76 12.33 -39.75
C GLU A 374 11.82 13.00 -38.37
N ALA A 375 10.67 13.30 -37.77
CA ALA A 375 10.60 13.77 -36.38
C ALA A 375 11.14 12.70 -35.40
N LEU A 376 10.78 11.43 -35.60
CA LEU A 376 11.26 10.32 -34.78
C LEU A 376 12.79 10.17 -34.90
N ARG A 377 13.31 10.17 -36.12
CA ARG A 377 14.75 10.13 -36.42
C ARG A 377 15.51 11.26 -35.72
N ARG A 378 15.02 12.50 -35.80
CA ARG A 378 15.63 13.67 -35.12
C ARG A 378 15.61 13.53 -33.60
N ALA A 379 14.50 13.06 -33.03
CA ALA A 379 14.37 12.87 -31.59
C ALA A 379 15.30 11.77 -31.05
N ILE A 380 15.59 10.74 -31.85
CA ILE A 380 16.61 9.71 -31.53
C ILE A 380 18.03 10.31 -31.63
N ALA A 381 18.30 11.08 -32.69
CA ALA A 381 19.61 11.69 -32.92
C ALA A 381 20.00 12.77 -31.89
N ASP A 382 19.04 13.37 -31.19
CA ASP A 382 19.25 14.43 -30.17
C ASP A 382 20.08 13.96 -28.95
N HIS A 383 20.36 12.66 -28.83
CA HIS A 383 21.19 12.07 -27.77
C HIS A 383 22.70 12.12 -28.09
N ASP A 384 23.22 13.26 -28.58
CA ASP A 384 24.59 13.42 -29.11
C ASP A 384 25.60 14.11 -28.17
N ARG A 385 25.14 14.65 -27.04
CA ARG A 385 25.95 15.43 -26.08
C ARG A 385 25.67 15.02 -24.63
N ALA A 386 26.56 15.40 -23.72
CA ALA A 386 26.49 14.96 -22.32
C ALA A 386 25.16 15.34 -21.63
N GLU A 387 24.60 16.52 -21.94
CA GLU A 387 23.34 17.01 -21.36
C GLU A 387 22.11 16.27 -21.88
N THR A 388 22.20 15.69 -23.08
CA THR A 388 21.13 14.91 -23.71
C THR A 388 21.44 13.42 -23.73
N ALA A 389 22.46 12.96 -23.02
CA ALA A 389 22.88 11.57 -23.02
C ALA A 389 21.71 10.64 -22.66
N PHE A 390 21.59 9.54 -23.40
CA PHE A 390 20.55 8.55 -23.17
C PHE A 390 20.85 7.77 -21.89
N GLN A 391 19.83 7.63 -21.04
CA GLN A 391 19.92 6.92 -19.75
C GLN A 391 19.30 5.52 -19.89
N GLY A 392 20.12 4.57 -20.34
CA GLY A 392 19.74 3.19 -20.61
C GLY A 392 20.00 2.22 -19.46
N THR A 393 19.60 0.98 -19.70
CA THR A 393 19.90 -0.23 -18.91
C THR A 393 21.38 -0.57 -18.99
N VAL A 394 22.04 -0.31 -20.12
CA VAL A 394 23.51 -0.48 -20.24
C VAL A 394 24.30 0.71 -19.69
N GLY A 395 23.63 1.67 -19.06
CA GLY A 395 24.22 2.90 -18.53
C GLY A 395 23.97 4.12 -19.43
N THR A 396 24.70 5.19 -19.13
CA THR A 396 24.60 6.46 -19.86
C THR A 396 25.51 6.47 -21.08
N TRP A 397 24.99 6.86 -22.24
CA TRP A 397 25.78 6.96 -23.48
C TRP A 397 25.21 8.01 -24.44
N THR A 398 26.02 8.43 -25.41
CA THR A 398 25.67 9.39 -26.47
C THR A 398 25.96 8.81 -27.86
N PHE A 399 25.30 9.33 -28.89
CA PHE A 399 25.63 9.04 -30.28
C PHE A 399 26.77 9.93 -30.79
N ASP A 400 27.63 9.38 -31.64
CA ASP A 400 28.55 10.15 -32.47
C ASP A 400 27.88 10.63 -33.77
N ALA A 401 28.66 11.34 -34.61
CA ALA A 401 28.20 11.86 -35.90
C ALA A 401 27.77 10.76 -36.91
N HIS A 402 28.14 9.50 -36.69
CA HIS A 402 27.81 8.36 -37.54
C HIS A 402 26.65 7.51 -36.96
N GLY A 403 25.97 8.01 -35.92
CA GLY A 403 24.89 7.31 -35.24
C GLY A 403 25.37 6.12 -34.41
N GLN A 404 26.66 6.05 -34.07
CA GLN A 404 27.23 4.99 -33.23
C GLN A 404 27.22 5.42 -31.77
N ALA A 405 26.66 4.59 -30.90
CA ALA A 405 26.64 4.84 -29.47
C ALA A 405 28.04 4.68 -28.88
N THR A 406 28.43 5.64 -28.04
CA THR A 406 29.68 5.63 -27.27
C THR A 406 29.46 4.93 -25.93
N LEU A 407 29.46 3.60 -25.96
CA LEU A 407 29.28 2.75 -24.79
C LEU A 407 30.63 2.48 -24.08
N PRO A 408 30.63 2.32 -22.75
CA PRO A 408 31.81 1.83 -22.04
C PRO A 408 32.09 0.37 -22.42
N VAL A 409 33.37 0.02 -22.60
CA VAL A 409 33.80 -1.38 -22.74
C VAL A 409 34.20 -1.86 -21.35
N MET A 410 33.43 -2.80 -20.80
CA MET A 410 33.70 -3.42 -19.50
C MET A 410 34.37 -4.77 -19.70
N MET A 411 35.25 -5.17 -18.78
CA MET A 411 35.85 -6.50 -18.77
C MET A 411 35.20 -7.38 -17.72
N ALA A 412 34.77 -8.57 -18.11
CA ALA A 412 34.25 -9.60 -17.22
C ALA A 412 35.25 -10.74 -17.09
N SER A 413 35.39 -11.28 -15.89
CA SER A 413 35.96 -12.60 -15.63
C SER A 413 34.83 -13.56 -15.34
N TYR A 414 34.82 -14.72 -15.99
CA TYR A 414 33.86 -15.75 -15.67
C TYR A 414 34.25 -16.45 -14.35
N ASN A 415 33.32 -16.51 -13.41
CA ASN A 415 33.37 -17.42 -12.28
C ASN A 415 32.33 -18.54 -12.51
N GLY A 416 32.82 -19.71 -12.93
CA GLY A 416 31.93 -20.74 -13.47
C GLY A 416 31.34 -20.28 -14.80
N LEU A 417 30.01 -20.29 -14.93
CA LEU A 417 29.29 -19.75 -16.10
C LEU A 417 28.77 -18.32 -15.90
N ASN A 418 29.12 -17.66 -14.80
CA ASN A 418 28.67 -16.30 -14.51
C ASN A 418 29.76 -15.27 -14.80
N PRO A 419 29.57 -14.36 -15.78
CA PRO A 419 30.48 -13.25 -15.97
C PRO A 419 30.30 -12.23 -14.82
N VAL A 420 31.38 -11.98 -14.08
CA VAL A 420 31.47 -10.92 -13.06
C VAL A 420 32.53 -9.91 -13.48
N ALA A 421 32.46 -8.66 -13.03
CA ALA A 421 33.44 -7.63 -13.33
C ALA A 421 34.86 -8.13 -13.03
N ALA A 422 35.78 -7.98 -13.98
CA ALA A 422 37.19 -8.28 -13.75
C ALA A 422 37.76 -7.36 -12.66
N LEU A 423 38.76 -7.86 -11.91
CA LEU A 423 39.37 -7.17 -10.77
C LEU A 423 40.00 -5.80 -11.11
N THR A 424 40.22 -5.53 -12.39
CA THR A 424 40.69 -4.24 -12.90
C THR A 424 39.80 -3.83 -14.06
N GLN A 425 39.30 -2.61 -14.06
CA GLN A 425 38.61 -2.01 -15.21
C GLN A 425 39.48 -0.91 -15.82
N LEU A 426 39.18 -0.55 -17.07
CA LEU A 426 39.78 0.62 -17.71
C LEU A 426 38.70 1.68 -17.92
N GLN A 427 38.91 2.88 -17.37
CA GLN A 427 37.97 3.99 -17.51
C GLN A 427 38.61 5.16 -18.27
N PRO A 428 37.89 5.79 -19.22
CA PRO A 428 38.43 6.93 -19.96
C PRO A 428 38.67 8.12 -19.05
N ILE A 429 39.82 8.77 -19.23
CA ILE A 429 40.09 10.01 -18.53
C ILE A 429 39.31 11.13 -19.23
N ARG A 430 38.40 11.78 -18.49
CA ARG A 430 37.68 12.95 -18.98
C ARG A 430 38.67 14.13 -19.03
N GLU A 431 38.85 14.74 -20.20
CA GLU A 431 39.82 15.83 -20.44
C GLU A 431 39.63 17.03 -19.51
N ALA A 432 38.40 17.26 -19.03
CA ALA A 432 38.10 18.29 -18.05
C ALA A 432 38.59 17.90 -16.65
N GLY A 433 39.72 18.47 -16.21
CA GLY A 433 40.11 18.53 -14.80
C GLY A 433 41.29 17.69 -14.34
N VAL A 434 42.06 17.06 -15.23
CA VAL A 434 43.27 16.33 -14.83
C VAL A 434 44.52 17.15 -15.15
N SER A 435 45.25 17.55 -14.10
CA SER A 435 46.42 18.42 -14.21
C SER A 435 47.70 17.72 -14.71
N ASN A 436 47.78 16.38 -14.77
CA ASN A 436 49.03 15.71 -15.20
C ASN A 436 48.89 14.22 -15.62
N PHE A 437 48.28 13.93 -16.76
CA PHE A 437 48.10 12.56 -17.30
C PHE A 437 49.41 11.76 -17.42
N LEU A 438 50.51 12.44 -17.80
CA LEU A 438 51.83 11.84 -17.94
C LEU A 438 52.35 11.26 -16.61
N GLU A 439 52.05 11.91 -15.49
CA GLU A 439 52.45 11.45 -14.17
C GLU A 439 51.69 10.19 -13.75
N GLU A 440 50.42 10.08 -14.13
CA GLU A 440 49.61 8.88 -13.88
C GLU A 440 50.07 7.70 -14.75
N VAL A 441 50.53 7.97 -15.97
CA VAL A 441 51.15 6.97 -16.85
C VAL A 441 52.49 6.50 -16.30
N THR A 442 53.37 7.40 -15.82
CA THR A 442 54.66 6.99 -15.24
C THR A 442 54.50 6.22 -13.92
N LYS A 443 53.45 6.49 -13.15
CA LYS A 443 53.06 5.69 -11.98
C LYS A 443 52.39 4.36 -12.33
N GLY A 444 52.14 4.09 -13.63
CA GLY A 444 51.49 2.88 -14.11
C GLY A 444 49.98 2.79 -13.82
N ARG A 445 49.37 3.90 -13.37
CA ARG A 445 47.94 4.03 -13.03
C ARG A 445 47.07 4.44 -14.20
N ALA A 446 47.65 4.96 -15.28
CA ALA A 446 46.98 5.23 -16.54
C ALA A 446 47.67 4.53 -17.71
N LEU A 447 46.90 4.22 -18.76
CA LEU A 447 47.33 3.58 -20.00
C LEU A 447 46.81 4.36 -21.20
N TYR A 448 47.52 4.33 -22.32
CA TYR A 448 47.00 4.85 -23.58
C TYR A 448 46.30 3.74 -24.35
N VAL A 449 44.98 3.86 -24.55
CA VAL A 449 44.12 2.85 -25.21
C VAL A 449 43.10 3.57 -26.08
N ASN A 450 42.94 3.18 -27.35
CA ASN A 450 41.97 3.78 -28.29
C ASN A 450 42.10 5.30 -28.40
N ASP A 451 43.33 5.75 -28.62
CA ASP A 451 43.68 7.16 -28.84
C ASP A 451 43.32 8.10 -27.67
N ARG A 452 43.15 7.54 -26.48
CA ARG A 452 42.88 8.28 -25.24
C ARG A 452 43.58 7.63 -24.05
N PHE A 453 43.85 8.42 -23.03
CA PHE A 453 44.33 7.87 -21.76
C PHE A 453 43.14 7.25 -20.99
N MET A 454 43.38 6.12 -20.34
CA MET A 454 42.45 5.38 -19.51
C MET A 454 43.08 5.11 -18.14
N TYR A 455 42.36 5.29 -17.05
CA TYR A 455 42.79 4.85 -15.72
C TYR A 455 42.65 3.34 -15.56
N LYS A 456 43.60 2.72 -14.84
CA LYS A 456 43.44 1.40 -14.24
C LYS A 456 42.66 1.57 -12.95
N THR A 457 41.42 1.09 -12.94
CA THR A 457 40.52 1.19 -11.80
C THR A 457 40.45 -0.15 -11.09
N ASP A 458 40.73 -0.17 -9.78
CA ASP A 458 40.61 -1.37 -8.97
C ASP A 458 39.13 -1.64 -8.64
N VAL A 459 38.71 -2.88 -8.87
CA VAL A 459 37.35 -3.34 -8.58
C VAL A 459 37.27 -3.94 -7.18
N ILE A 460 36.36 -3.40 -6.39
CA ILE A 460 36.09 -3.81 -5.01
C ILE A 460 34.70 -4.45 -4.97
N TYR A 461 34.65 -5.78 -4.91
CA TYR A 461 33.39 -6.49 -4.72
C TYR A 461 32.86 -6.20 -3.31
N THR A 462 31.62 -5.74 -3.24
CA THR A 462 31.01 -5.29 -2.00
C THR A 462 29.66 -5.95 -1.81
N GLY A 463 29.45 -6.55 -0.65
CA GLY A 463 28.17 -7.14 -0.29
C GLY A 463 27.62 -6.55 1.00
N VAL A 464 26.30 -6.52 1.08
CA VAL A 464 25.55 -6.00 2.22
C VAL A 464 24.51 -7.02 2.64
N GLN A 465 24.57 -7.42 3.90
CA GLN A 465 23.57 -8.27 4.54
C GLN A 465 22.90 -7.50 5.66
N LEU A 466 21.66 -7.09 5.42
CA LEU A 466 20.81 -6.49 6.45
C LEU A 466 20.27 -7.56 7.39
N HIS A 467 20.47 -7.39 8.69
CA HIS A 467 19.97 -8.29 9.73
C HIS A 467 18.69 -7.75 10.38
N GLU A 468 18.62 -6.44 10.62
CA GLU A 468 17.54 -5.85 11.40
C GLU A 468 17.29 -4.38 11.04
N ILE A 469 16.02 -3.98 11.00
CA ILE A 469 15.55 -2.58 10.94
C ILE A 469 14.74 -2.28 12.20
N ARG A 470 15.20 -1.31 12.99
CA ARG A 470 14.54 -0.80 14.21
C ARG A 470 14.22 0.67 14.09
N ASP A 471 13.33 1.15 14.96
CA ASP A 471 12.99 2.57 15.13
C ASP A 471 12.63 3.29 13.82
N LEU A 472 11.98 2.61 12.88
CA LEU A 472 11.59 3.21 11.60
C LEU A 472 10.58 4.32 11.85
N ASN A 473 11.04 5.56 11.73
CA ASN A 473 10.27 6.76 12.05
C ASN A 473 10.14 7.65 10.80
N PRO A 474 9.00 7.58 10.09
CA PRO A 474 8.74 8.41 8.92
C PRO A 474 8.73 9.92 9.22
N ASP A 475 8.34 10.32 10.44
CA ASP A 475 8.20 11.72 10.83
C ASP A 475 9.58 12.36 11.11
N ALA A 476 10.52 11.59 11.66
CA ALA A 476 11.92 12.00 11.83
C ALA A 476 12.78 11.76 10.56
N ASN A 477 12.27 11.00 9.59
CA ASN A 477 12.99 10.57 8.40
C ASN A 477 14.27 9.77 8.73
N GLU A 478 14.21 8.90 9.74
CA GLU A 478 15.35 8.09 10.23
C GLU A 478 14.96 6.64 10.57
N ALA A 479 15.91 5.71 10.46
CA ALA A 479 15.80 4.34 11.00
C ALA A 479 17.15 3.82 11.51
N THR A 480 17.13 2.90 12.47
CA THR A 480 18.31 2.19 12.99
C THR A 480 18.51 0.89 12.20
N LEU A 481 19.70 0.69 11.64
CA LEU A 481 20.05 -0.50 10.84
C LEU A 481 21.17 -1.29 11.49
N ASN A 482 20.98 -2.61 11.59
CA ASN A 482 22.04 -3.58 11.93
C ASN A 482 22.34 -4.42 10.69
N LEU A 483 23.57 -4.32 10.19
CA LEU A 483 23.96 -5.02 8.96
C LEU A 483 25.42 -5.47 9.00
N THR A 484 25.75 -6.43 8.14
CA THR A 484 27.12 -6.80 7.81
C THR A 484 27.44 -6.29 6.42
N ILE A 485 28.57 -5.59 6.28
CA ILE A 485 29.13 -5.19 5.00
C ILE A 485 30.46 -5.92 4.82
N TRP A 486 30.77 -6.37 3.60
CA TRP A 486 32.07 -6.96 3.30
C TRP A 486 32.62 -6.48 1.98
N PHE A 487 33.94 -6.56 1.86
CA PHE A 487 34.72 -6.15 0.72
C PHE A 487 35.63 -7.31 0.31
N ARG A 488 35.67 -7.62 -0.99
CA ARG A 488 36.63 -8.54 -1.60
C ARG A 488 37.39 -7.81 -2.70
N TYR A 489 38.70 -7.73 -2.58
CA TYR A 489 39.54 -6.88 -3.43
C TYR A 489 40.95 -7.43 -3.61
N ARG A 490 41.68 -6.87 -4.58
CA ARG A 490 43.11 -7.11 -4.81
C ARG A 490 43.90 -5.84 -4.44
N GLY A 491 45.11 -5.98 -3.91
CA GLY A 491 46.01 -4.85 -3.68
C GLY A 491 45.80 -4.13 -2.34
N THR A 492 45.98 -2.82 -2.32
CA THR A 492 46.17 -1.99 -1.11
C THR A 492 44.94 -1.20 -0.65
N PHE A 493 43.74 -1.58 -1.08
CA PHE A 493 42.49 -0.95 -0.62
C PHE A 493 42.32 -1.09 0.91
N ASN A 494 41.97 0.03 1.55
CA ASN A 494 41.72 0.10 2.99
C ASN A 494 40.22 0.31 3.25
N PRO A 495 39.49 -0.70 3.77
CA PRO A 495 38.06 -0.55 4.05
C PRO A 495 37.73 0.59 5.02
N ALA A 496 38.63 0.97 5.93
CA ALA A 496 38.38 2.04 6.91
C ALA A 496 38.17 3.43 6.27
N ASP A 497 38.55 3.60 4.99
CA ASP A 497 38.33 4.82 4.23
C ASP A 497 36.94 4.89 3.56
N VAL A 498 36.05 3.92 3.83
CA VAL A 498 34.64 3.98 3.41
C VAL A 498 33.84 4.88 4.34
N VAL A 499 33.02 5.76 3.75
CA VAL A 499 32.15 6.71 4.47
C VAL A 499 30.70 6.48 4.08
N PHE A 500 29.83 6.35 5.08
CA PHE A 500 28.39 6.27 4.91
C PHE A 500 27.79 7.67 4.77
N THR A 501 27.26 7.99 3.59
CA THR A 501 26.85 9.34 3.22
C THR A 501 25.48 9.73 3.80
N ASN A 502 24.63 8.75 4.10
CA ASN A 502 23.30 8.95 4.67
C ASN A 502 23.21 8.61 6.16
N ALA A 503 24.35 8.43 6.84
CA ALA A 503 24.36 8.18 8.27
C ALA A 503 24.09 9.48 9.04
N VAL A 504 23.15 9.44 9.99
CA VAL A 504 22.79 10.61 10.84
C VAL A 504 23.96 11.01 11.74
N LYS A 505 24.73 10.02 12.20
CA LYS A 505 26.03 10.18 12.85
C LYS A 505 27.06 9.39 12.06
N PRO A 506 28.30 9.89 11.87
CA PRO A 506 29.33 9.15 11.17
C PRO A 506 29.52 7.74 11.75
N VAL A 507 29.49 6.74 10.87
CA VAL A 507 29.72 5.33 11.21
C VAL A 507 31.12 4.97 10.73
N GLU A 508 32.00 4.61 11.66
CA GLU A 508 33.36 4.16 11.36
C GLU A 508 33.43 2.63 11.33
N LEU A 509 34.21 2.09 10.40
CA LEU A 509 34.50 0.66 10.33
C LEU A 509 35.62 0.35 11.32
N GLY A 510 35.27 -0.28 12.45
CA GLY A 510 36.20 -0.68 13.49
C GLY A 510 37.04 -1.90 13.12
N LYS A 511 37.14 -2.90 14.01
CA LYS A 511 37.85 -4.16 13.70
C LYS A 511 37.00 -5.06 12.80
N PRO A 512 37.61 -5.76 11.83
CA PRO A 512 36.87 -6.68 10.98
C PRO A 512 36.29 -7.84 11.80
N TYR A 513 35.04 -8.18 11.52
CA TYR A 513 34.36 -9.35 12.04
C TYR A 513 34.93 -10.65 11.45
N ARG A 514 35.37 -10.61 10.18
CA ARG A 514 36.02 -11.72 9.48
C ARG A 514 37.03 -11.16 8.49
N GLU A 515 38.22 -11.74 8.42
CA GLU A 515 39.26 -11.39 7.45
C GLU A 515 39.89 -12.67 6.91
N GLU A 516 39.97 -12.81 5.59
CA GLU A 516 40.59 -13.93 4.89
C GLU A 516 41.49 -13.40 3.78
N ARG A 517 42.76 -13.81 3.79
CA ARG A 517 43.74 -13.42 2.76
C ARG A 517 44.00 -14.62 1.86
N GLY A 518 43.45 -14.58 0.65
CA GLY A 518 43.77 -15.55 -0.39
C GLY A 518 45.03 -15.16 -1.16
N GLU A 519 45.45 -16.01 -2.10
CA GLU A 519 46.62 -15.75 -2.95
C GLU A 519 46.45 -14.51 -3.84
N VAL A 520 45.21 -14.24 -4.28
CA VAL A 520 44.91 -13.19 -5.28
C VAL A 520 43.99 -12.10 -4.74
N THR A 521 43.11 -12.41 -3.78
CA THR A 521 42.14 -11.45 -3.22
C THR A 521 42.09 -11.53 -1.70
N THR A 522 41.88 -10.39 -1.06
CA THR A 522 41.59 -10.26 0.37
C THR A 522 40.09 -10.06 0.56
N TYR A 523 39.48 -10.78 1.50
CA TYR A 523 38.10 -10.64 1.93
C TYR A 523 38.07 -10.09 3.35
N VAL A 524 37.26 -9.05 3.58
CA VAL A 524 37.10 -8.44 4.91
C VAL A 524 35.63 -8.09 5.14
N ALA A 525 35.07 -8.48 6.28
CA ALA A 525 33.69 -8.20 6.66
C ALA A 525 33.61 -7.42 7.98
N TYR A 526 32.66 -6.51 8.09
CA TYR A 526 32.40 -5.65 9.25
C TYR A 526 30.94 -5.74 9.64
N ARG A 527 30.66 -5.78 10.94
CA ARG A 527 29.31 -5.64 11.47
C ARG A 527 29.12 -4.21 11.94
N ILE A 528 28.09 -3.54 11.43
CA ILE A 528 27.79 -2.15 11.76
C ILE A 528 26.38 -2.03 12.32
N GLU A 529 26.24 -1.12 13.28
CA GLU A 529 24.96 -0.65 13.78
C GLU A 529 24.97 0.87 13.79
N GLY A 530 23.97 1.50 13.18
CA GLY A 530 23.92 2.95 13.04
C GLY A 530 22.52 3.47 12.70
N ARG A 531 22.34 4.78 12.84
CA ARG A 531 21.12 5.49 12.41
C ARG A 531 21.34 6.12 11.05
N PHE A 532 20.40 5.90 10.15
CA PHE A 532 20.48 6.33 8.76
C PHE A 532 19.22 7.10 8.36
N ALA A 533 19.40 8.12 7.52
CA ALA A 533 18.32 8.91 6.97
C ALA A 533 17.51 8.08 5.94
N LEU A 534 16.19 8.22 5.97
CA LEU A 534 15.25 7.61 5.05
C LEU A 534 15.13 8.44 3.76
N ASN A 535 14.66 7.83 2.67
CA ASN A 535 14.29 8.53 1.43
C ASN A 535 15.42 9.33 0.78
N VAL A 536 16.67 8.87 0.95
CA VAL A 536 17.88 9.51 0.41
C VAL A 536 18.26 9.05 -1.00
N PHE A 537 17.60 8.01 -1.50
CA PHE A 537 17.82 7.50 -2.86
C PHE A 537 17.03 8.35 -3.87
N ASP A 538 17.51 8.43 -5.11
CA ASP A 538 16.95 9.31 -6.14
C ASP A 538 15.48 8.99 -6.51
N GLN A 539 14.98 7.80 -6.14
CA GLN A 539 13.58 7.41 -6.36
C GLN A 539 12.67 7.72 -5.18
N ARG A 540 11.57 8.42 -5.48
CA ARG A 540 10.47 8.62 -4.52
C ARG A 540 9.72 7.29 -4.30
N PRO A 541 9.59 6.80 -3.06
CA PRO A 541 8.81 5.59 -2.80
C PRO A 541 7.32 5.81 -3.14
N PRO A 542 6.57 4.73 -3.44
CA PRO A 542 5.13 4.78 -3.54
C PRO A 542 4.50 5.42 -2.29
N TYR A 543 3.37 6.11 -2.44
CA TYR A 543 2.73 6.82 -1.32
C TYR A 543 2.49 5.91 -0.10
N GLY A 544 2.98 6.35 1.06
CA GLY A 544 2.92 5.64 2.34
C GLY A 544 4.12 4.73 2.61
N SER A 545 4.90 4.40 1.59
CA SER A 545 6.13 3.61 1.73
C SER A 545 7.34 4.49 2.05
N GLN A 546 8.34 3.90 2.68
CA GLN A 546 9.63 4.53 3.02
C GLN A 546 10.75 3.76 2.35
N THR A 547 11.76 4.45 1.83
CA THR A 547 13.01 3.79 1.44
C THR A 547 14.01 3.86 2.58
N VAL A 548 14.49 2.69 2.98
CA VAL A 548 15.37 2.47 4.13
C VAL A 548 16.63 1.79 3.62
N GLY A 549 17.81 2.24 4.04
CA GLY A 549 19.04 1.60 3.57
C GLY A 549 20.31 2.39 3.87
N VAL A 550 21.40 1.97 3.26
CA VAL A 550 22.71 2.61 3.40
C VAL A 550 23.26 3.01 2.04
N SER A 551 23.91 4.17 2.03
CA SER A 551 24.66 4.67 0.89
C SER A 551 26.08 4.98 1.33
N PHE A 552 27.08 4.44 0.64
CA PHE A 552 28.49 4.66 0.99
C PHE A 552 29.37 4.82 -0.24
N ARG A 553 30.51 5.49 -0.02
CA ARG A 553 31.57 5.72 -1.02
C ARG A 553 32.94 5.70 -0.34
N HIS A 554 34.01 5.68 -1.13
CA HIS A 554 35.35 5.91 -0.62
C HIS A 554 35.50 7.41 -0.27
N ARG A 555 36.23 7.72 0.82
CA ARG A 555 36.48 9.08 1.31
C ARG A 555 37.19 9.96 0.27
N THR A 556 38.37 9.51 -0.19
CA THR A 556 39.27 10.30 -1.04
C THR A 556 39.49 9.76 -2.46
N GLN A 557 39.51 8.44 -2.66
CA GLN A 557 39.68 7.82 -3.98
C GLN A 557 38.42 7.92 -4.83
N ASN A 558 38.53 8.62 -5.95
CA ASN A 558 37.46 8.79 -6.93
C ASN A 558 37.18 7.50 -7.73
N ARG A 559 36.13 7.55 -8.56
CA ARG A 559 35.67 6.45 -9.44
C ARG A 559 36.75 5.97 -10.40
N ASN A 560 37.68 6.85 -10.79
CA ASN A 560 38.78 6.49 -11.69
C ASN A 560 39.77 5.52 -11.03
N THR A 561 39.90 5.56 -9.70
CA THR A 561 40.84 4.72 -8.96
C THR A 561 40.13 3.50 -8.36
N VAL A 562 38.96 3.69 -7.78
CA VAL A 562 38.19 2.63 -7.10
C VAL A 562 36.78 2.53 -7.66
N MET A 563 36.40 1.34 -8.09
CA MET A 563 35.04 1.01 -8.50
C MET A 563 34.47 -0.07 -7.58
N PHE A 564 33.47 0.29 -6.79
CA PHE A 564 32.72 -0.70 -6.03
C PHE A 564 31.78 -1.44 -6.96
N VAL A 565 31.71 -2.76 -6.84
CA VAL A 565 30.78 -3.60 -7.60
C VAL A 565 30.04 -4.50 -6.64
N THR A 566 28.85 -4.93 -7.02
CA THR A 566 28.02 -5.78 -6.18
C THR A 566 28.62 -7.19 -6.09
N ASP A 567 28.86 -7.71 -4.89
CA ASP A 567 29.34 -9.10 -4.72
C ASP A 567 28.18 -10.10 -4.84
N VAL A 568 27.68 -10.25 -6.06
CA VAL A 568 26.48 -11.06 -6.40
C VAL A 568 26.62 -12.49 -5.90
N LEU A 569 27.83 -13.06 -5.99
CA LEU A 569 28.13 -14.42 -5.55
C LEU A 569 28.23 -14.53 -4.02
N GLY A 570 28.95 -13.61 -3.37
CA GLY A 570 29.08 -13.60 -1.90
C GLY A 570 27.75 -13.37 -1.18
N MET A 571 26.81 -12.64 -1.80
CA MET A 571 25.45 -12.45 -1.27
C MET A 571 24.47 -13.57 -1.66
N SER A 572 24.92 -14.56 -2.44
CA SER A 572 24.08 -15.63 -2.97
C SER A 572 22.84 -15.10 -3.73
N LEU A 573 23.00 -13.98 -4.44
CA LEU A 573 21.92 -13.40 -5.25
C LEU A 573 21.69 -14.17 -6.55
N VAL A 574 22.69 -14.95 -6.96
CA VAL A 574 22.63 -15.90 -8.07
C VAL A 574 22.92 -17.29 -7.49
N ASP A 575 21.93 -18.19 -7.58
CA ASP A 575 22.14 -19.61 -7.32
C ASP A 575 22.74 -20.24 -8.58
N THR A 576 24.02 -20.59 -8.52
CA THR A 576 24.77 -21.19 -9.64
C THR A 576 24.19 -22.53 -10.09
N ASN A 577 23.64 -23.33 -9.17
CA ASN A 577 23.11 -24.65 -9.50
C ASN A 577 21.75 -24.50 -10.19
N ASP A 578 20.87 -23.66 -9.67
CA ASP A 578 19.59 -23.33 -10.31
C ASP A 578 19.81 -22.70 -11.69
N PHE A 579 20.81 -21.83 -11.84
CA PHE A 579 21.16 -21.22 -13.12
C PHE A 579 21.60 -22.26 -14.16
N VAL A 580 22.45 -23.20 -13.78
CA VAL A 580 22.92 -24.28 -14.67
C VAL A 580 21.76 -25.20 -15.04
N GLU A 581 20.90 -25.58 -14.11
CA GLU A 581 19.69 -26.36 -14.40
C GLU A 581 18.74 -25.61 -15.36
N LYS A 582 18.59 -24.29 -15.22
CA LYS A 582 17.83 -23.47 -16.17
C LYS A 582 18.45 -23.47 -17.56
N LEU A 583 19.77 -23.32 -17.67
CA LEU A 583 20.47 -23.41 -18.96
C LEU A 583 20.34 -24.80 -19.58
N LYS A 584 20.40 -25.87 -18.77
CA LYS A 584 20.16 -27.25 -19.22
C LYS A 584 18.75 -27.41 -19.79
N ALA A 585 17.74 -26.86 -19.12
CA ALA A 585 16.35 -26.87 -19.61
C ALA A 585 16.19 -26.07 -20.91
N MET A 586 16.88 -24.92 -21.04
CA MET A 586 16.87 -24.12 -22.27
C MET A 586 17.54 -24.86 -23.44
N ALA A 587 18.71 -25.46 -23.23
CA ALA A 587 19.41 -26.26 -24.25
C ALA A 587 18.58 -27.49 -24.68
N ALA A 588 17.90 -28.14 -23.74
CA ALA A 588 16.97 -29.23 -24.03
C ALA A 588 15.74 -28.77 -24.85
N ALA A 589 15.24 -27.56 -24.58
CA ALA A 589 14.12 -26.98 -25.33
C ALA A 589 14.52 -26.60 -26.77
N GLU A 590 15.73 -26.09 -26.97
CA GLU A 590 16.27 -25.79 -28.31
C GLU A 590 16.50 -27.05 -29.15
N THR A 591 17.02 -28.12 -28.54
CA THR A 591 17.14 -29.43 -29.20
C THR A 591 15.78 -30.05 -29.53
N ALA A 592 14.79 -29.91 -28.64
CA ALA A 592 13.41 -30.35 -28.90
C ALA A 592 12.67 -29.50 -29.96
N SER A 593 12.98 -28.21 -30.06
CA SER A 593 12.43 -27.30 -31.09
C SER A 593 12.81 -27.72 -32.51
N ALA A 594 13.92 -28.43 -32.69
CA ALA A 594 14.30 -28.99 -33.98
C ALA A 594 13.49 -30.25 -34.36
N ALA A 595 12.77 -30.86 -33.39
CA ALA A 595 12.02 -32.11 -33.56
C ALA A 595 10.49 -31.92 -33.53
N ASP A 596 9.95 -30.99 -32.72
CA ASP A 596 8.51 -30.65 -32.68
C ASP A 596 8.29 -29.17 -32.26
N PRO A 597 7.87 -28.29 -33.20
CA PRO A 597 7.59 -26.88 -32.92
C PRO A 597 6.49 -26.64 -31.87
N GLY A 598 5.51 -27.55 -31.74
CA GLY A 598 4.38 -27.42 -30.82
C GLY A 598 4.70 -27.83 -29.38
N LEU A 599 5.74 -28.64 -29.17
CA LEU A 599 6.27 -28.97 -27.85
C LEU A 599 7.08 -27.80 -27.28
N ALA A 600 7.90 -27.16 -28.12
CA ALA A 600 8.70 -25.99 -27.75
C ALA A 600 7.84 -24.80 -27.28
N ASP A 601 6.69 -24.57 -27.90
CA ASP A 601 5.78 -23.48 -27.52
C ASP A 601 5.06 -23.74 -26.18
N ARG A 602 4.78 -25.02 -25.86
CA ARG A 602 4.22 -25.44 -24.56
C ARG A 602 5.25 -25.37 -23.43
N PHE A 603 6.50 -25.76 -23.69
CA PHE A 603 7.60 -25.59 -22.74
C PHE A 603 7.97 -24.11 -22.49
N ARG A 604 7.93 -23.26 -23.53
CA ARG A 604 8.10 -21.80 -23.38
C ARG A 604 7.06 -21.21 -22.42
N ARG A 605 5.78 -21.55 -22.58
CA ARG A 605 4.71 -21.09 -21.69
C ARG A 605 4.83 -21.64 -20.25
N ALA A 606 5.38 -22.83 -20.08
CA ALA A 606 5.61 -23.42 -18.76
C ALA A 606 6.77 -22.74 -17.99
N LEU A 607 7.80 -22.27 -18.71
CA LEU A 607 8.91 -21.48 -18.14
C LEU A 607 8.54 -20.02 -17.85
N GLU A 608 7.44 -19.52 -18.44
CA GLU A 608 6.85 -18.20 -18.17
C GLU A 608 6.00 -18.16 -16.87
N GLY A 609 6.03 -19.24 -16.07
CA GLY A 609 5.37 -19.33 -14.77
C GLY A 609 5.94 -18.38 -13.73
N GLU A 610 5.04 -17.72 -12.99
CA GLU A 610 5.33 -16.62 -12.06
C GLU A 610 6.15 -17.08 -10.85
N SER A 611 7.41 -16.63 -10.76
CA SER A 611 8.11 -16.50 -9.48
C SER A 611 8.01 -15.04 -9.03
N GLU A 612 7.33 -14.78 -7.92
CA GLU A 612 6.88 -13.43 -7.58
C GLU A 612 7.98 -12.45 -7.12
N SER A 613 9.22 -12.90 -6.87
CA SER A 613 10.15 -12.16 -6.02
C SER A 613 11.62 -12.16 -6.48
N SER A 614 12.29 -11.04 -6.22
CA SER A 614 13.75 -10.91 -6.35
C SER A 614 14.45 -11.71 -5.24
N THR A 615 15.50 -12.45 -5.56
CA THR A 615 16.29 -13.28 -4.61
C THR A 615 16.68 -12.53 -3.33
N LEU A 616 17.09 -11.26 -3.45
CA LEU A 616 17.42 -10.42 -2.29
C LEU A 616 16.21 -10.16 -1.36
N LEU A 617 15.04 -9.84 -1.93
CA LEU A 617 13.83 -9.59 -1.15
C LEU A 617 13.39 -10.84 -0.37
N ASP A 618 13.51 -12.01 -0.99
CA ASP A 618 13.16 -13.28 -0.35
C ASP A 618 14.09 -13.63 0.80
N GLN A 619 15.39 -13.44 0.61
CA GLN A 619 16.37 -13.61 1.68
C GLN A 619 16.06 -12.69 2.88
N LEU A 620 15.69 -11.43 2.64
CA LEU A 620 15.36 -10.47 3.70
C LEU A 620 14.04 -10.81 4.40
N ARG A 621 13.03 -11.26 3.64
CA ARG A 621 11.75 -11.74 4.20
C ARG A 621 11.94 -12.99 5.05
N ALA A 622 12.73 -13.96 4.56
CA ALA A 622 13.05 -15.18 5.30
C ALA A 622 13.78 -14.89 6.63
N LYS A 623 14.66 -13.89 6.64
CA LYS A 623 15.37 -13.43 7.84
C LYS A 623 14.54 -12.54 8.77
N ARG A 624 13.30 -12.20 8.41
CA ARG A 624 12.38 -11.36 9.21
C ARG A 624 13.00 -10.05 9.69
N VAL A 625 13.72 -9.33 8.81
CA VAL A 625 14.48 -8.11 9.17
C VAL A 625 13.61 -6.97 9.74
N LEU A 626 12.30 -6.95 9.47
CA LEU A 626 11.33 -5.98 10.01
C LEU A 626 10.61 -6.46 11.28
N ALA A 627 10.94 -7.63 11.85
CA ALA A 627 10.28 -8.14 13.06
C ALA A 627 10.20 -7.13 14.23
N PRO A 628 11.20 -6.25 14.46
CA PRO A 628 11.13 -5.22 15.50
C PRO A 628 10.27 -3.99 15.15
N SER A 629 9.85 -3.84 13.90
CA SER A 629 9.10 -2.67 13.39
C SER A 629 7.69 -3.10 12.91
N PRO A 630 6.77 -3.45 13.84
CA PRO A 630 5.45 -3.95 13.50
C PRO A 630 4.63 -2.92 12.70
N GLY A 631 3.85 -3.39 11.72
CA GLY A 631 3.04 -2.54 10.84
C GLY A 631 3.71 -2.18 9.50
N TRP A 632 4.90 -2.72 9.23
CA TRP A 632 5.60 -2.55 7.95
C TRP A 632 5.91 -3.90 7.29
N ARG A 633 5.80 -3.95 5.97
CA ARG A 633 6.20 -5.09 5.13
C ARG A 633 7.24 -4.67 4.10
N LEU A 634 8.15 -5.59 3.76
CA LEU A 634 9.10 -5.36 2.67
C LEU A 634 8.39 -5.51 1.31
N ALA A 635 8.33 -4.42 0.56
CA ALA A 635 7.77 -4.40 -0.79
C ALA A 635 8.84 -4.63 -1.87
N ARG A 636 10.07 -4.16 -1.65
CA ARG A 636 11.19 -4.25 -2.61
C ARG A 636 12.53 -4.19 -1.88
N ALA A 637 13.56 -4.77 -2.47
CA ALA A 637 14.95 -4.60 -2.04
C ALA A 637 15.86 -4.50 -3.28
N TRP A 638 16.95 -3.75 -3.17
CA TRP A 638 17.95 -3.64 -4.22
C TRP A 638 19.33 -3.29 -3.63
N ILE A 639 20.36 -3.57 -4.42
CA ILE A 639 21.71 -3.06 -4.23
C ILE A 639 22.21 -2.62 -5.60
N SER A 640 22.77 -1.42 -5.70
CA SER A 640 23.20 -0.85 -6.97
C SER A 640 24.48 -0.04 -6.83
N GLN A 641 25.23 0.04 -7.92
CA GLN A 641 26.37 0.92 -8.06
C GLN A 641 25.94 2.21 -8.76
N ASP A 642 26.37 3.36 -8.24
CA ASP A 642 26.07 4.66 -8.82
C ASP A 642 27.27 5.61 -8.71
N VAL A 643 27.14 6.82 -9.26
CA VAL A 643 28.18 7.84 -9.27
C VAL A 643 27.71 9.06 -8.49
N ALA A 644 28.51 9.48 -7.51
CA ALA A 644 28.27 10.72 -6.78
C ALA A 644 29.33 11.77 -7.10
N SER A 645 28.92 12.89 -7.68
CA SER A 645 29.77 14.07 -7.86
C SER A 645 29.72 14.92 -6.60
N VAL A 646 30.82 14.98 -5.85
CA VAL A 646 30.91 15.68 -4.56
C VAL A 646 32.21 16.47 -4.46
N GLY A 647 32.26 17.46 -3.57
CA GLY A 647 33.48 18.21 -3.29
C GLY A 647 34.64 17.30 -2.85
N SER A 648 35.86 17.64 -3.26
CA SER A 648 37.02 16.75 -3.17
C SER A 648 37.63 16.57 -1.78
N GLU A 649 36.93 17.01 -0.71
CA GLU A 649 37.41 17.02 0.68
C GLU A 649 38.84 17.58 0.86
N GLY A 650 39.28 18.46 -0.06
CA GLY A 650 40.61 19.09 -0.01
C GLY A 650 41.67 18.48 -0.92
N ASP A 651 41.34 17.54 -1.83
CA ASP A 651 42.30 17.05 -2.84
C ASP A 651 42.76 18.21 -3.75
N PRO A 652 44.06 18.56 -3.77
CA PRO A 652 44.61 19.66 -4.56
C PRO A 652 44.30 19.58 -6.05
N ASN A 653 44.05 18.39 -6.61
CA ASN A 653 43.72 18.21 -8.02
C ASN A 653 42.34 18.79 -8.38
N TYR A 654 41.44 18.88 -7.41
CA TYR A 654 40.03 19.27 -7.61
C TYR A 654 39.65 20.55 -6.86
N VAL A 655 40.58 21.12 -6.09
CA VAL A 655 40.38 22.39 -5.37
C VAL A 655 40.73 23.58 -6.29
N GLY A 656 39.77 24.48 -6.52
CA GLY A 656 39.95 25.72 -7.30
C GLY A 656 38.71 26.14 -8.10
N PHE A 657 38.57 27.44 -8.39
CA PHE A 657 37.45 27.98 -9.16
C PHE A 657 37.43 27.41 -10.60
N GLY A 658 36.28 26.90 -11.04
CA GLY A 658 36.08 26.37 -12.40
C GLY A 658 36.55 24.94 -12.64
N ARG A 659 37.07 24.23 -11.62
CA ARG A 659 37.40 22.80 -11.75
C ARG A 659 36.14 21.93 -11.53
N PRO A 660 35.94 20.86 -12.33
CA PRO A 660 34.81 19.94 -12.14
C PRO A 660 34.96 19.16 -10.83
N GLN A 661 33.82 18.85 -10.19
CA GLN A 661 33.81 18.01 -8.99
C GLN A 661 34.21 16.57 -9.35
N PRO A 662 35.00 15.88 -8.51
CA PRO A 662 35.34 14.48 -8.72
C PRO A 662 34.11 13.58 -8.57
N ASP A 663 34.02 12.61 -9.47
CA ASP A 663 33.02 11.54 -9.44
C ASP A 663 33.53 10.39 -8.55
N PHE A 664 32.73 9.97 -7.58
CA PHE A 664 33.04 8.82 -6.72
C PHE A 664 32.14 7.64 -7.04
N SER A 665 32.69 6.42 -6.98
CA SER A 665 31.85 5.21 -6.95
C SER A 665 31.08 5.16 -5.65
N ARG A 666 29.75 5.15 -5.74
CA ARG A 666 28.81 5.00 -4.63
C ARG A 666 28.11 3.64 -4.73
N VAL A 667 27.83 3.03 -3.58
CA VAL A 667 26.96 1.86 -3.50
C VAL A 667 25.74 2.24 -2.68
N ASP A 668 24.57 1.91 -3.23
CA ASP A 668 23.28 2.13 -2.61
C ASP A 668 22.63 0.77 -2.34
N PHE A 669 22.48 0.41 -1.07
CA PHE A 669 21.67 -0.72 -0.63
C PHE A 669 20.38 -0.18 -0.03
N GLY A 670 19.24 -0.56 -0.60
CA GLY A 670 17.95 -0.02 -0.18
C GLY A 670 16.85 -1.08 -0.12
N VAL A 671 15.89 -0.86 0.77
CA VAL A 671 14.64 -1.59 0.86
C VAL A 671 13.47 -0.61 0.88
N VAL A 672 12.36 -1.00 0.24
CA VAL A 672 11.10 -0.26 0.33
C VAL A 672 10.25 -0.93 1.40
N ALA A 673 10.07 -0.24 2.53
CA ALA A 673 9.13 -0.61 3.57
C ALA A 673 7.76 0.02 3.25
N ALA A 674 6.74 -0.81 3.05
CA ALA A 674 5.37 -0.37 2.84
C ALA A 674 4.51 -0.65 4.09
N PRO A 675 3.43 0.11 4.34
CA PRO A 675 2.50 -0.20 5.43
C PRO A 675 1.90 -1.60 5.26
N ASP A 676 1.76 -2.34 6.35
CA ASP A 676 1.22 -3.71 6.37
C ASP A 676 -0.32 -3.76 6.30
N SER A 677 -0.98 -2.60 6.43
CA SER A 677 -2.43 -2.51 6.26
C SER A 677 -2.83 -2.67 4.79
N PRO A 678 -3.71 -3.64 4.44
CA PRO A 678 -4.22 -3.79 3.08
C PRO A 678 -4.93 -2.50 2.63
N ALA A 679 -4.46 -1.89 1.55
CA ALA A 679 -5.14 -0.76 0.94
C ALA A 679 -6.05 -1.26 -0.19
N ALA A 680 -7.18 -0.59 -0.45
CA ALA A 680 -8.10 -0.97 -1.53
C ALA A 680 -7.40 -1.08 -2.91
N ARG A 681 -6.37 -0.26 -3.13
CA ARG A 681 -5.50 -0.27 -4.33
C ARG A 681 -4.68 -1.54 -4.50
N ASP A 682 -4.48 -2.32 -3.44
CA ASP A 682 -3.74 -3.58 -3.51
C ASP A 682 -4.58 -4.71 -4.12
N PHE A 683 -5.92 -4.56 -4.16
CA PHE A 683 -6.87 -5.58 -4.63
C PHE A 683 -7.67 -5.16 -5.86
N ILE A 684 -7.78 -3.86 -6.14
CA ILE A 684 -8.63 -3.31 -7.20
C ILE A 684 -7.74 -2.57 -8.21
N HIS A 685 -7.71 -3.06 -9.46
CA HIS A 685 -6.96 -2.38 -10.54
C HIS A 685 -7.47 -0.95 -10.73
N ARG A 686 -6.56 -0.04 -11.10
CA ARG A 686 -6.83 1.41 -11.20
C ARG A 686 -8.10 1.73 -11.98
N ASP A 687 -8.32 1.06 -13.10
CA ASP A 687 -9.46 1.29 -13.99
C ASP A 687 -10.81 0.95 -13.35
N PHE A 688 -10.84 0.03 -12.38
CA PHE A 688 -12.06 -0.34 -11.68
C PHE A 688 -12.56 0.74 -10.73
N PHE A 689 -11.68 1.61 -10.22
CA PHE A 689 -12.13 2.72 -9.38
C PHE A 689 -13.07 3.64 -10.13
N VAL A 690 -12.84 3.93 -11.42
CA VAL A 690 -13.73 4.78 -12.22
C VAL A 690 -15.15 4.17 -12.31
N TYR A 691 -15.25 2.86 -12.55
CA TYR A 691 -16.53 2.17 -12.59
C TYR A 691 -17.24 2.17 -11.23
N ILE A 692 -16.50 1.98 -10.13
CA ILE A 692 -17.04 2.07 -8.76
C ILE A 692 -17.55 3.48 -8.47
N ALA A 693 -16.86 4.53 -8.93
CA ALA A 693 -17.29 5.93 -8.79
C ALA A 693 -18.62 6.17 -9.49
N ILE A 694 -18.73 5.76 -10.76
CA ILE A 694 -19.95 5.93 -11.56
C ILE A 694 -21.12 5.19 -10.93
N PHE A 695 -20.94 3.91 -10.58
CA PHE A 695 -21.98 3.10 -9.94
C PHE A 695 -22.47 3.76 -8.65
N SER A 696 -21.54 4.22 -7.82
CA SER A 696 -21.86 4.85 -6.53
C SER A 696 -22.56 6.20 -6.73
N ALA A 697 -22.16 6.99 -7.72
CA ALA A 697 -22.79 8.27 -8.06
C ALA A 697 -24.22 8.07 -8.56
N VAL A 698 -24.43 7.12 -9.48
CA VAL A 698 -25.77 6.76 -9.98
C VAL A 698 -26.65 6.28 -8.83
N LEU A 699 -26.14 5.43 -7.95
CA LEU A 699 -26.88 4.94 -6.79
C LEU A 699 -27.25 6.06 -5.81
N ALA A 700 -26.35 7.03 -5.59
CA ALA A 700 -26.60 8.20 -4.73
C ALA A 700 -27.66 9.15 -5.33
N VAL A 701 -27.58 9.45 -6.63
CA VAL A 701 -28.58 10.25 -7.36
C VAL A 701 -29.93 9.55 -7.33
N PHE A 702 -29.93 8.23 -7.52
CA PHE A 702 -31.13 7.43 -7.50
C PHE A 702 -31.81 7.44 -6.13
N ALA A 703 -31.05 7.27 -5.05
CA ALA A 703 -31.55 7.41 -3.68
C ALA A 703 -32.15 8.81 -3.42
N ALA A 704 -31.50 9.87 -3.93
CA ALA A 704 -32.03 11.24 -3.81
C ALA A 704 -33.32 11.45 -4.62
N ALA A 705 -33.44 10.87 -5.81
CA ALA A 705 -34.65 10.93 -6.61
C ALA A 705 -35.82 10.18 -5.95
N MET A 706 -35.54 9.03 -5.32
CA MET A 706 -36.53 8.27 -4.55
C MET A 706 -37.02 9.02 -3.32
N ASP A 707 -36.15 9.79 -2.65
CA ASP A 707 -36.52 10.59 -1.48
C ASP A 707 -37.57 11.68 -1.82
N ARG A 708 -37.64 12.15 -3.07
CA ARG A 708 -38.64 13.15 -3.51
C ARG A 708 -40.07 12.61 -3.52
N ARG A 709 -40.26 11.28 -3.52
CA ARG A 709 -41.58 10.63 -3.51
C ARG A 709 -41.76 9.86 -2.21
N ASP A 710 -42.37 10.47 -1.19
CA ASP A 710 -42.66 9.77 0.07
C ASP A 710 -43.69 8.65 -0.16
N ARG A 711 -43.22 7.40 -0.14
CA ARG A 711 -44.04 6.19 -0.35
C ARG A 711 -44.10 5.31 0.91
N GLY A 712 -43.74 5.86 2.07
CA GLY A 712 -43.77 5.18 3.36
C GLY A 712 -42.48 4.46 3.76
N GLN A 713 -42.49 3.85 4.95
CA GLN A 713 -41.30 3.43 5.70
C GLN A 713 -40.41 2.39 4.98
N PHE A 714 -40.99 1.48 4.19
CA PHE A 714 -40.22 0.53 3.37
C PHE A 714 -39.25 1.26 2.43
N TRP A 715 -39.73 2.29 1.72
CA TRP A 715 -38.90 3.06 0.80
C TRP A 715 -37.83 3.88 1.52
N LYS A 716 -38.14 4.34 2.74
CA LYS A 716 -37.19 5.06 3.61
C LYS A 716 -35.98 4.20 3.98
N ILE A 717 -36.20 2.93 4.29
CA ILE A 717 -35.14 1.95 4.59
C ILE A 717 -34.29 1.68 3.34
N GLN A 718 -34.93 1.47 2.17
CA GLN A 718 -34.19 1.21 0.93
C GLN A 718 -33.31 2.38 0.50
N THR A 719 -33.80 3.62 0.57
CA THR A 719 -32.99 4.81 0.27
C THR A 719 -31.84 5.01 1.24
N LEU A 720 -32.00 4.63 2.52
CA LEU A 720 -30.92 4.69 3.49
C LEU A 720 -29.84 3.65 3.17
N PHE A 721 -30.23 2.41 2.89
CA PHE A 721 -29.30 1.35 2.49
C PHE A 721 -28.47 1.74 1.26
N MET A 722 -29.13 2.30 0.24
CA MET A 722 -28.44 2.82 -0.95
C MET A 722 -27.42 3.91 -0.63
N ARG A 723 -27.71 4.80 0.33
CA ARG A 723 -26.79 5.87 0.75
C ARG A 723 -25.61 5.33 1.57
N ILE A 724 -25.87 4.40 2.49
CA ILE A 724 -24.84 3.72 3.29
C ILE A 724 -23.88 2.95 2.37
N LEU A 725 -24.38 2.38 1.27
CA LEU A 725 -23.53 1.71 0.29
C LEU A 725 -22.80 2.68 -0.65
N SER A 726 -23.51 3.66 -1.23
CA SER A 726 -22.95 4.55 -2.26
C SER A 726 -21.91 5.54 -1.74
N TRP A 727 -22.14 6.19 -0.61
CA TRP A 727 -21.26 7.27 -0.16
C TRP A 727 -19.85 6.80 0.21
N PRO A 728 -19.65 5.71 0.96
CA PRO A 728 -18.32 5.14 1.21
C PRO A 728 -17.62 4.68 -0.06
N LEU A 729 -18.32 4.00 -0.98
CA LEU A 729 -17.74 3.53 -2.23
C LEU A 729 -17.33 4.68 -3.15
N LEU A 730 -18.14 5.74 -3.20
CA LEU A 730 -17.84 6.96 -3.93
C LEU A 730 -16.62 7.67 -3.35
N LEU A 731 -16.54 7.78 -2.01
CA LEU A 731 -15.41 8.42 -1.36
C LEU A 731 -14.11 7.62 -1.54
N MET A 732 -14.18 6.30 -1.42
CA MET A 732 -13.05 5.39 -1.67
C MET A 732 -12.57 5.51 -3.11
N SER A 733 -13.48 5.49 -4.08
CA SER A 733 -13.13 5.58 -5.50
C SER A 733 -12.54 6.94 -5.87
N ILE A 734 -13.27 8.03 -5.61
CA ILE A 734 -12.82 9.39 -5.96
C ILE A 734 -11.54 9.73 -5.19
N GLY A 735 -11.44 9.35 -3.92
CA GLY A 735 -10.25 9.56 -3.11
C GLY A 735 -9.00 8.92 -3.72
N ASN A 736 -9.11 7.68 -4.22
CA ASN A 736 -7.99 7.01 -4.91
C ASN A 736 -7.67 7.65 -6.28
N ILE A 737 -8.69 8.02 -7.07
CA ILE A 737 -8.47 8.69 -8.37
C ILE A 737 -7.75 10.04 -8.17
N VAL A 738 -8.18 10.84 -7.19
CA VAL A 738 -7.54 12.12 -6.85
C VAL A 738 -6.13 11.92 -6.29
N LEU A 739 -5.93 10.89 -5.47
CA LEU A 739 -4.61 10.55 -4.93
C LEU A 739 -3.63 10.17 -6.05
N ASP A 740 -4.04 9.34 -7.01
CA ASP A 740 -3.20 8.97 -8.16
C ASP A 740 -2.76 10.21 -8.95
N GLN A 741 -3.70 11.13 -9.21
CA GLN A 741 -3.41 12.37 -9.91
C GLN A 741 -2.47 13.27 -9.08
N ALA A 742 -2.66 13.33 -7.77
CA ALA A 742 -1.81 14.08 -6.86
C ALA A 742 -0.39 13.52 -6.79
N VAL A 743 -0.22 12.20 -6.74
CA VAL A 743 1.11 11.55 -6.76
C VAL A 743 1.85 11.84 -8.05
N ALA A 744 1.14 11.92 -9.18
CA ALA A 744 1.74 12.23 -10.48
C ALA A 744 2.16 13.70 -10.65
N THR A 745 1.55 14.64 -9.92
CA THR A 745 1.66 16.08 -10.22
C THR A 745 2.13 16.95 -9.06
N LEU A 746 1.93 16.54 -7.81
CA LEU A 746 2.14 17.38 -6.63
C LEU A 746 3.39 17.00 -5.83
N PRO A 747 4.01 17.96 -5.11
CA PRO A 747 5.05 17.66 -4.14
C PRO A 747 4.49 16.91 -2.92
N PRO A 748 5.35 16.26 -2.10
CA PRO A 748 4.92 15.45 -0.94
C PRO A 748 3.96 16.14 0.03
N SER A 749 4.14 17.44 0.28
CA SER A 749 3.24 18.24 1.12
C SER A 749 1.82 18.37 0.54
N GLY A 750 1.71 18.53 -0.78
CA GLY A 750 0.44 18.56 -1.48
C GLY A 750 -0.30 17.23 -1.41
N ILE A 751 0.43 16.12 -1.53
CA ILE A 751 -0.14 14.76 -1.40
C ILE A 751 -0.68 14.54 0.03
N ALA A 752 0.07 14.95 1.05
CA ALA A 752 -0.38 14.85 2.44
C ALA A 752 -1.67 15.65 2.69
N MET A 753 -1.80 16.84 2.09
CA MET A 753 -3.02 17.65 2.19
C MET A 753 -4.23 16.97 1.54
N VAL A 754 -4.06 16.36 0.36
CA VAL A 754 -5.11 15.60 -0.33
C VAL A 754 -5.58 14.43 0.53
N VAL A 755 -4.64 13.66 1.09
CA VAL A 755 -4.96 12.48 1.90
C VAL A 755 -5.65 12.87 3.20
N ASN A 756 -5.17 13.91 3.87
CA ASN A 756 -5.85 14.46 5.04
C ASN A 756 -7.26 14.93 4.69
N GLY A 757 -7.46 15.56 3.53
CA GLY A 757 -8.79 15.92 3.03
C GLY A 757 -9.72 14.70 2.86
N VAL A 758 -9.24 13.64 2.22
CA VAL A 758 -10.01 12.37 2.07
C VAL A 758 -10.31 11.74 3.43
N ASN A 759 -9.33 11.70 4.34
CA ASN A 759 -9.48 11.16 5.70
C ASN A 759 -10.46 11.98 6.55
N VAL A 760 -10.50 13.31 6.40
CA VAL A 760 -11.52 14.16 7.03
C VAL A 760 -12.91 13.79 6.53
N LEU A 761 -13.07 13.61 5.22
CA LEU A 761 -14.36 13.23 4.64
C LEU A 761 -14.81 11.83 5.11
N TRP A 762 -13.88 10.91 5.39
CA TRP A 762 -14.17 9.61 6.01
C TRP A 762 -14.82 9.72 7.40
N TRP A 763 -14.66 10.82 8.12
CA TRP A 763 -15.36 11.10 9.37
C TRP A 763 -16.66 11.89 9.18
N ILE A 764 -16.65 12.87 8.27
CA ILE A 764 -17.81 13.74 8.03
C ILE A 764 -18.97 12.99 7.36
N VAL A 765 -18.70 12.15 6.36
CA VAL A 765 -19.74 11.46 5.59
C VAL A 765 -20.55 10.49 6.46
N PRO A 766 -19.95 9.61 7.28
CA PRO A 766 -20.71 8.81 8.24
C PRO A 766 -21.51 9.65 9.24
N ALA A 767 -20.94 10.77 9.74
CA ALA A 767 -21.65 11.67 10.64
C ALA A 767 -22.94 12.23 10.00
N ILE A 768 -22.89 12.65 8.73
CA ILE A 768 -24.07 13.07 7.96
C ILE A 768 -25.09 11.92 7.83
N LEU A 769 -24.63 10.69 7.56
CA LEU A 769 -25.51 9.53 7.42
C LEU A 769 -26.20 9.16 8.74
N VAL A 770 -25.47 9.21 9.85
CA VAL A 770 -26.01 8.96 11.20
C VAL A 770 -27.04 10.01 11.57
N ASP A 771 -26.74 11.31 11.37
CA ASP A 771 -27.67 12.41 11.62
C ASP A 771 -28.97 12.27 10.79
N ARG A 772 -28.84 11.99 9.49
CA ARG A 772 -29.99 11.68 8.60
C ARG A 772 -30.79 10.47 9.06
N THR A 773 -30.13 9.46 9.63
CA THR A 773 -30.79 8.25 10.15
C THR A 773 -31.58 8.58 11.41
N LEU A 774 -30.99 9.32 12.35
CA LEU A 774 -31.66 9.79 13.56
C LEU A 774 -32.90 10.63 13.20
N GLU A 775 -32.77 11.56 12.28
CA GLU A 775 -33.87 12.37 11.78
C GLU A 775 -35.03 11.53 11.22
N ARG A 776 -34.71 10.54 10.39
CA ARG A 776 -35.71 9.77 9.64
C ARG A 776 -36.35 8.64 10.46
N PHE A 777 -35.63 8.05 11.41
CA PHE A 777 -36.05 6.85 12.14
C PHE A 777 -36.31 7.07 13.64
N VAL A 778 -35.78 8.14 14.23
CA VAL A 778 -36.01 8.48 15.64
C VAL A 778 -36.93 9.69 15.73
N TRP A 779 -36.50 10.84 15.19
CA TRP A 779 -37.22 12.11 15.39
C TRP A 779 -38.57 12.14 14.67
N THR A 780 -38.59 11.89 13.35
CA THR A 780 -39.83 11.92 12.56
C THR A 780 -40.88 10.93 13.07
N PRO A 781 -40.56 9.64 13.36
CA PRO A 781 -41.56 8.70 13.85
C PRO A 781 -42.07 9.02 15.25
N LEU A 782 -41.22 9.57 16.12
CA LEU A 782 -41.61 9.96 17.47
C LEU A 782 -42.56 11.16 17.44
N GLU A 783 -42.32 12.15 16.57
CA GLU A 783 -43.25 13.28 16.34
C GLU A 783 -44.62 12.80 15.83
N ILE A 784 -44.64 11.83 14.91
CA ILE A 784 -45.88 11.25 14.38
C ILE A 784 -46.65 10.49 15.47
N ARG A 785 -45.98 9.66 16.28
CA ARG A 785 -46.63 8.88 17.34
C ARG A 785 -47.14 9.74 18.49
N THR A 786 -46.39 10.77 18.86
CA THR A 786 -46.71 11.63 20.02
C THR A 786 -47.58 12.83 19.66
N GLN A 787 -47.78 13.10 18.36
CA GLN A 787 -48.50 14.29 17.84
C GLN A 787 -47.96 15.61 18.39
N ARG A 788 -46.69 15.63 18.83
CA ARG A 788 -46.00 16.79 19.38
C ARG A 788 -44.69 16.98 18.64
N LYS A 789 -44.41 18.21 18.22
CA LYS A 789 -43.11 18.54 17.61
C LYS A 789 -42.03 18.44 18.66
N ILE A 790 -40.92 17.78 18.32
CA ILE A 790 -39.78 17.69 19.22
C ILE A 790 -39.10 19.05 19.22
N PRO A 791 -38.75 19.60 20.41
CA PRO A 791 -38.06 20.87 20.48
C PRO A 791 -36.78 20.87 19.64
N GLY A 792 -36.59 21.89 18.81
CA GLY A 792 -35.43 21.99 17.92
C GLY A 792 -34.07 21.95 18.65
N ILE A 793 -34.05 22.30 19.94
CA ILE A 793 -32.87 22.20 20.80
C ILE A 793 -32.37 20.75 20.93
N VAL A 794 -33.28 19.79 21.10
CA VAL A 794 -32.93 18.36 21.28
C VAL A 794 -32.36 17.80 19.98
N ARG A 795 -32.97 18.19 18.85
CA ARG A 795 -32.49 17.80 17.52
C ARG A 795 -31.08 18.34 17.24
N ARG A 796 -30.88 19.64 17.44
CA ARG A 796 -29.57 20.29 17.27
C ARG A 796 -28.51 19.71 18.22
N PHE A 797 -28.91 19.33 19.43
CA PHE A 797 -28.01 18.67 20.39
C PHE A 797 -27.54 17.30 19.89
N SER A 798 -28.43 16.49 19.30
CA SER A 798 -28.03 15.21 18.70
C SER A 798 -27.09 15.39 17.50
N THR A 799 -27.35 16.38 16.64
CA THR A 799 -26.44 16.74 15.54
C THR A 799 -25.08 17.19 16.08
N LEU A 800 -25.06 18.04 17.12
CA LEU A 800 -23.82 18.50 17.75
C LEU A 800 -22.99 17.33 18.31
N ILE A 801 -23.63 16.35 18.96
CA ILE A 801 -22.95 15.17 19.48
C ILE A 801 -22.32 14.37 18.34
N VAL A 802 -23.09 14.07 17.28
CA VAL A 802 -22.62 13.26 16.15
C VAL A 802 -21.43 13.92 15.44
N PHE A 803 -21.50 15.21 15.14
CA PHE A 803 -20.39 15.94 14.53
C PHE A 803 -19.25 16.22 15.50
N GLY A 804 -19.51 16.37 16.80
CA GLY A 804 -18.50 16.49 17.84
C GLY A 804 -17.62 15.24 17.92
N PHE A 805 -18.24 14.04 17.90
CA PHE A 805 -17.50 12.77 17.82
C PHE A 805 -16.65 12.67 16.55
N ALA A 806 -17.21 13.04 15.40
CA ALA A 806 -16.46 13.07 14.14
C ALA A 806 -15.27 14.05 14.21
N GLY A 807 -15.46 15.25 14.78
CA GLY A 807 -14.41 16.24 15.00
C GLY A 807 -13.30 15.72 15.91
N CYS A 808 -13.63 15.08 17.03
CA CYS A 808 -12.64 14.43 17.89
C CYS A 808 -11.87 13.32 17.16
N GLY A 809 -12.57 12.51 16.35
CA GLY A 809 -11.94 11.49 15.51
C GLY A 809 -10.97 12.09 14.49
N ILE A 810 -11.34 13.21 13.86
CA ILE A 810 -10.46 13.95 12.94
C ILE A 810 -9.20 14.44 13.66
N ILE A 811 -9.34 15.08 14.82
CA ILE A 811 -8.21 15.61 15.58
C ILE A 811 -7.27 14.48 16.03
N ALA A 812 -7.83 13.38 16.55
CA ALA A 812 -7.05 12.27 17.08
C ALA A 812 -6.39 11.42 15.99
N PHE A 813 -7.12 11.05 14.93
CA PHE A 813 -6.66 10.06 13.96
C PHE A 813 -6.15 10.66 12.65
N VAL A 814 -6.65 11.84 12.24
CA VAL A 814 -6.21 12.49 11.00
C VAL A 814 -5.10 13.50 11.28
N LEU A 815 -5.30 14.38 12.27
CA LEU A 815 -4.30 15.38 12.65
C LEU A 815 -3.25 14.83 13.63
N LYS A 816 -3.46 13.62 14.16
CA LYS A 816 -2.59 12.96 15.16
C LYS A 816 -2.30 13.83 16.38
N GLN A 817 -3.25 14.68 16.78
CA GLN A 817 -3.12 15.57 17.93
C GLN A 817 -3.70 14.94 19.20
N PRO A 818 -3.07 15.15 20.36
CA PRO A 818 -3.58 14.62 21.62
C PRO A 818 -4.90 15.31 22.01
N ILE A 819 -5.98 14.52 22.12
CA ILE A 819 -7.31 15.00 22.54
C ILE A 819 -7.47 15.07 24.07
N THR A 820 -6.43 14.70 24.84
CA THR A 820 -6.47 14.61 26.30
C THR A 820 -6.79 15.95 26.96
N SER A 821 -6.26 17.06 26.44
CA SER A 821 -6.55 18.41 26.92
C SER A 821 -8.00 18.82 26.67
N LEU A 822 -8.56 18.49 25.50
CA LEU A 822 -9.95 18.77 25.14
C LEU A 822 -10.91 17.93 25.99
N LEU A 823 -10.59 16.64 26.20
CA LEU A 823 -11.35 15.74 27.07
C LEU A 823 -11.35 16.23 28.52
N ALA A 824 -10.19 16.61 29.06
CA ALA A 824 -10.06 17.17 30.40
C ALA A 824 -10.92 18.42 30.60
N ALA A 825 -10.88 19.37 29.64
CA ALA A 825 -11.72 20.57 29.68
C ALA A 825 -13.22 20.26 29.52
N SER A 826 -13.56 19.30 28.66
CA SER A 826 -14.95 18.86 28.46
C SER A 826 -15.56 18.17 29.69
N GLY A 827 -14.73 17.52 30.52
CA GLY A 827 -15.16 16.91 31.78
C GLY A 827 -15.68 17.95 32.78
N LEU A 828 -15.01 19.11 32.87
CA LEU A 828 -15.45 20.22 33.71
C LEU A 828 -16.80 20.77 33.24
N VAL A 829 -16.95 21.03 31.94
CA VAL A 829 -18.20 21.51 31.35
C VAL A 829 -19.32 20.48 31.49
N GLY A 830 -19.01 19.20 31.28
CA GLY A 830 -19.93 18.08 31.46
C GLY A 830 -20.43 17.96 32.89
N MET A 831 -19.54 18.18 33.87
CA MET A 831 -19.92 18.25 35.29
C MET A 831 -20.87 19.42 35.56
N VAL A 832 -20.57 20.62 35.06
CA VAL A 832 -21.44 21.81 35.23
C VAL A 832 -22.82 21.58 34.61
N ILE A 833 -22.88 21.03 33.39
CA ILE A 833 -24.15 20.70 32.72
C ILE A 833 -24.89 19.59 33.48
N GLY A 834 -24.16 18.57 33.96
CA GLY A 834 -24.71 17.48 34.75
C GLY A 834 -25.38 17.99 36.04
N LEU A 835 -24.71 18.90 36.76
CA LEU A 835 -25.26 19.56 37.94
C LEU A 835 -26.50 20.41 37.59
N ALA A 836 -26.47 21.14 36.48
CA ALA A 836 -27.60 21.97 36.04
C ALA A 836 -28.84 21.15 35.64
N ILE A 837 -28.64 19.95 35.08
CA ILE A 837 -29.72 19.08 34.61
C ILE A 837 -30.15 18.06 35.68
N GLN A 838 -29.35 17.85 36.74
CA GLN A 838 -29.59 16.86 37.80
C GLN A 838 -31.05 16.86 38.31
N ALA A 839 -31.60 18.03 38.63
CA ALA A 839 -32.97 18.18 39.10
C ALA A 839 -34.02 17.78 38.04
N ASN A 840 -33.76 18.03 36.77
CA ASN A 840 -34.66 17.63 35.68
C ASN A 840 -34.63 16.11 35.47
N ILE A 841 -33.44 15.50 35.49
CA ILE A 841 -33.27 14.05 35.38
C ILE A 841 -33.94 13.33 36.56
N ALA A 842 -33.77 13.82 37.79
CA ALA A 842 -34.43 13.27 38.97
C ALA A 842 -35.96 13.20 38.78
N ASN A 843 -36.57 14.26 38.26
CA ASN A 843 -38.02 14.26 37.99
C ASN A 843 -38.45 13.22 36.94
N VAL A 844 -37.61 12.92 35.94
CA VAL A 844 -37.91 11.88 34.95
C VAL A 844 -37.83 10.49 35.58
N PHE A 845 -36.76 10.20 36.31
CA PHE A 845 -36.60 8.91 36.98
C PHE A 845 -37.69 8.68 38.02
N SER A 846 -38.00 9.68 38.85
CA SER A 846 -39.12 9.59 39.79
C SER A 846 -40.46 9.41 39.07
N GLY A 847 -40.65 10.00 37.89
CA GLY A 847 -41.84 9.76 37.07
C GLY A 847 -41.96 8.31 36.58
N ILE A 848 -40.84 7.69 36.18
CA ILE A 848 -40.79 6.27 35.79
C ILE A 848 -41.08 5.38 37.00
N VAL A 849 -40.44 5.64 38.14
CA VAL A 849 -40.62 4.88 39.38
C VAL A 849 -42.06 4.94 39.87
N LEU A 850 -42.66 6.13 39.94
CA LEU A 850 -44.07 6.30 40.33
C LEU A 850 -45.03 5.56 39.40
N ASN A 851 -44.69 5.42 38.11
CA ASN A 851 -45.52 4.66 37.15
C ASN A 851 -45.37 3.13 37.29
N ILE A 852 -44.19 2.66 37.69
CA ILE A 852 -43.88 1.24 37.90
C ILE A 852 -44.43 0.75 39.24
N GLU A 853 -44.09 1.45 40.33
CA GLU A 853 -44.46 1.05 41.69
C GLU A 853 -45.93 1.34 42.02
N ARG A 854 -46.54 2.30 41.30
CA ARG A 854 -47.95 2.70 41.44
C ARG A 854 -48.41 2.85 42.91
N PRO A 855 -47.73 3.65 43.75
CA PRO A 855 -48.15 3.88 45.14
C PRO A 855 -49.53 4.54 45.26
N PHE A 856 -50.00 5.17 44.18
CA PHE A 856 -51.34 5.71 43.99
C PHE A 856 -51.67 5.78 42.50
N GLN A 857 -52.96 5.85 42.17
CA GLN A 857 -53.48 5.95 40.81
C GLN A 857 -54.20 7.29 40.56
N ILE A 858 -54.44 7.60 39.28
CA ILE A 858 -55.28 8.75 38.91
C ILE A 858 -56.69 8.47 39.43
N GLY A 859 -57.23 9.38 40.24
CA GLY A 859 -58.49 9.22 40.96
C GLY A 859 -58.34 8.97 42.45
N ASP A 860 -57.17 8.58 42.94
CA ASP A 860 -56.94 8.34 44.37
C ASP A 860 -56.93 9.65 45.17
N SER A 861 -57.52 9.61 46.36
CA SER A 861 -57.43 10.68 47.35
C SER A 861 -56.16 10.48 48.17
N ILE A 862 -55.21 11.38 47.99
CA ILE A 862 -53.90 11.27 48.61
C ILE A 862 -53.55 12.53 49.39
N GLN A 863 -52.68 12.34 50.37
CA GLN A 863 -51.99 13.41 51.07
C GLN A 863 -50.50 13.23 50.93
N ILE A 864 -49.84 14.28 50.44
CA ILE A 864 -48.40 14.34 50.24
C ILE A 864 -47.85 15.31 51.30
N THR A 865 -47.18 14.77 52.31
CA THR A 865 -46.76 15.52 53.52
C THR A 865 -47.99 16.15 54.22
N ASP A 866 -47.80 17.08 55.15
CA ASP A 866 -48.91 17.77 55.85
C ASP A 866 -49.49 18.97 55.07
N LEU A 867 -49.02 19.20 53.84
CA LEU A 867 -49.24 20.47 53.11
C LEU A 867 -50.21 20.36 51.92
N VAL A 868 -50.21 19.23 51.19
CA VAL A 868 -51.00 19.08 49.97
C VAL A 868 -51.89 17.85 50.08
N ARG A 869 -53.19 18.09 50.08
CA ARG A 869 -54.21 17.05 50.19
C ARG A 869 -55.26 17.22 49.10
N GLY A 870 -55.59 16.14 48.41
CA GLY A 870 -56.55 16.17 47.32
C GLY A 870 -56.55 14.93 46.44
N VAL A 871 -57.29 15.00 45.33
CA VAL A 871 -57.44 13.90 44.38
C VAL A 871 -56.45 14.04 43.24
N VAL A 872 -55.77 12.95 42.87
CA VAL A 872 -54.86 12.92 41.72
C VAL A 872 -55.66 13.02 40.42
N VAL A 873 -55.46 14.10 39.65
CA VAL A 873 -56.22 14.34 38.41
C VAL A 873 -55.44 13.95 37.17
N ASP A 874 -54.11 14.12 37.20
CA ASP A 874 -53.24 13.87 36.06
C ASP A 874 -51.81 13.56 36.53
N MET A 875 -51.16 12.64 35.83
CA MET A 875 -49.76 12.27 36.07
C MET A 875 -49.02 12.33 34.75
N THR A 876 -48.03 13.22 34.67
CA THR A 876 -47.15 13.35 33.51
C THR A 876 -45.76 12.80 33.84
N TRP A 877 -44.92 12.68 32.82
CA TRP A 877 -43.53 12.24 32.99
C TRP A 877 -42.67 13.17 33.87
N ARG A 878 -43.14 14.37 34.23
CA ARG A 878 -42.39 15.34 35.07
C ARG A 878 -43.14 15.81 36.32
N THR A 879 -44.48 15.80 36.31
CA THR A 879 -45.29 16.32 37.42
C THR A 879 -46.54 15.49 37.70
N VAL A 880 -46.91 15.38 38.97
CA VAL A 880 -48.22 14.93 39.46
C VAL A 880 -49.10 16.14 39.72
N ARG A 881 -50.35 16.10 39.26
CA ARG A 881 -51.32 17.20 39.43
C ARG A 881 -52.43 16.73 40.36
N ILE A 882 -52.60 17.46 41.46
CA ILE A 882 -53.54 17.14 42.53
C ILE A 882 -54.56 18.25 42.65
N ARG A 883 -55.85 17.92 42.67
CA ARG A 883 -56.92 18.87 42.94
C ARG A 883 -57.21 18.88 44.43
N ASN A 884 -56.92 20.00 45.09
CA ASN A 884 -57.17 20.13 46.52
C ASN A 884 -58.67 20.32 46.84
N VAL A 885 -59.02 20.29 48.12
CA VAL A 885 -60.41 20.41 48.61
C VAL A 885 -61.06 21.74 48.21
N ALA A 886 -60.26 22.80 48.04
CA ALA A 886 -60.73 24.11 47.56
C ALA A 886 -60.91 24.17 46.01
N GLY A 887 -60.64 23.08 45.29
CA GLY A 887 -60.82 22.96 43.84
C GLY A 887 -59.63 23.40 42.98
N PHE A 888 -58.52 23.87 43.57
CA PHE A 888 -57.32 24.29 42.84
C PHE A 888 -56.47 23.09 42.41
N ILE A 889 -55.84 23.18 41.22
CA ILE A 889 -54.89 22.18 40.72
C ILE A 889 -53.47 22.56 41.14
N VAL A 890 -52.88 21.78 42.03
CA VAL A 890 -51.49 21.90 42.46
C VAL A 890 -50.63 20.94 41.64
N ALA A 891 -49.67 21.48 40.87
CA ALA A 891 -48.73 20.68 40.09
C ALA A 891 -47.42 20.50 40.87
N MET A 892 -47.12 19.27 41.27
CA MET A 892 -45.92 18.92 42.02
C MET A 892 -44.90 18.20 41.13
N PRO A 893 -43.60 18.56 41.18
CA PRO A 893 -42.54 17.81 40.51
C PRO A 893 -42.47 16.38 41.03
N ASN A 894 -42.29 15.41 40.12
CA ASN A 894 -42.28 13.99 40.47
C ASN A 894 -41.19 13.63 41.50
N ALA A 895 -40.02 14.28 41.46
CA ALA A 895 -38.95 14.05 42.45
C ALA A 895 -39.43 14.39 43.87
N LYS A 896 -40.11 15.54 44.03
CA LYS A 896 -40.67 15.95 45.32
C LYS A 896 -41.78 15.03 45.82
N VAL A 897 -42.57 14.46 44.90
CA VAL A 897 -43.64 13.51 45.26
C VAL A 897 -43.07 12.15 45.66
N SER A 898 -42.05 11.68 44.96
CA SER A 898 -41.38 10.41 45.25
C SER A 898 -40.56 10.42 46.53
N GLU A 899 -40.02 11.58 46.91
CA GLU A 899 -39.26 11.75 48.17
C GLU A 899 -40.17 12.01 49.38
N ALA A 900 -41.42 12.45 49.15
CA ALA A 900 -42.35 12.77 50.21
C ALA A 900 -43.10 11.53 50.73
N THR A 901 -43.46 11.55 52.01
CA THR A 901 -44.41 10.56 52.56
C THR A 901 -45.79 10.78 51.93
N VAL A 902 -46.27 9.75 51.23
CA VAL A 902 -47.60 9.73 50.61
C VAL A 902 -48.52 8.85 51.43
N VAL A 903 -49.60 9.42 51.95
CA VAL A 903 -50.70 8.70 52.57
C VAL A 903 -51.79 8.55 51.53
N ASN A 904 -52.08 7.32 51.11
CA ASN A 904 -53.16 7.02 50.18
C ASN A 904 -54.42 6.61 50.98
N PHE A 905 -55.42 7.50 51.02
CA PHE A 905 -56.67 7.23 51.73
C PHE A 905 -57.59 6.29 50.96
N SER A 906 -57.33 6.07 49.68
CA SER A 906 -58.10 5.17 48.81
C SER A 906 -57.57 3.73 48.79
N ALA A 907 -56.44 3.45 49.45
CA ALA A 907 -55.77 2.15 49.44
C ALA A 907 -56.14 1.22 50.60
N VAL A 908 -57.17 1.55 51.40
CA VAL A 908 -57.61 0.75 52.58
C VAL A 908 -59.08 0.35 52.48
N ASP A 909 -59.39 -0.92 52.73
CA ASP A 909 -60.75 -1.47 52.66
C ASP A 909 -61.61 -1.17 53.91
N ARG A 910 -60.97 -0.77 55.01
CA ARG A 910 -61.60 -0.46 56.30
C ARG A 910 -60.78 0.61 57.01
N VAL A 911 -61.42 1.70 57.46
CA VAL A 911 -60.75 2.73 58.26
C VAL A 911 -61.08 2.53 59.74
N SER A 912 -60.06 2.44 60.60
CA SER A 912 -60.25 2.32 62.05
C SER A 912 -60.53 3.67 62.69
N MET A 913 -61.58 3.73 63.49
CA MET A 913 -62.04 4.91 64.20
C MET A 913 -62.01 4.65 65.71
N LYS A 914 -61.65 5.69 66.47
CA LYS A 914 -61.70 5.70 67.93
C LYS A 914 -62.51 6.90 68.39
N LEU A 915 -63.57 6.66 69.13
CA LEU A 915 -64.32 7.70 69.85
C LEU A 915 -64.15 7.52 71.35
N GLU A 916 -64.17 8.63 72.08
CA GLU A 916 -64.02 8.64 73.54
C GLU A 916 -65.35 9.08 74.16
N TYR A 917 -65.86 8.27 75.08
CA TYR A 917 -67.06 8.58 75.86
C TYR A 917 -66.73 8.59 77.34
N TYR A 918 -67.31 9.53 78.08
CA TYR A 918 -67.14 9.68 79.51
C TYR A 918 -68.49 9.48 80.20
N ALA A 919 -68.51 8.66 81.24
CA ALA A 919 -69.71 8.39 82.04
C ALA A 919 -69.43 8.66 83.52
N ASP A 920 -70.47 9.05 84.26
CA ASP A 920 -70.39 9.21 85.72
C ASP A 920 -69.98 7.89 86.42
N ALA A 921 -69.05 7.99 87.38
CA ALA A 921 -68.50 6.87 88.15
C ALA A 921 -69.53 6.12 89.02
N ARG A 922 -70.75 6.63 89.17
CA ARG A 922 -71.87 5.95 89.85
C ARG A 922 -72.42 4.75 89.09
N HIS A 923 -72.14 4.64 87.80
CA HIS A 923 -72.59 3.52 86.97
C HIS A 923 -71.55 2.39 86.96
N ASP A 924 -72.01 1.15 87.16
CA ASP A 924 -71.14 -0.03 87.09
C ASP A 924 -70.43 -0.13 85.72
N PRO A 925 -69.08 -0.22 85.69
CA PRO A 925 -68.34 -0.24 84.44
C PRO A 925 -68.62 -1.45 83.54
N GLY A 926 -68.97 -2.60 84.13
CA GLY A 926 -69.34 -3.80 83.37
C GLY A 926 -70.65 -3.59 82.61
N ARG A 927 -71.66 -3.06 83.30
CA ARG A 927 -72.96 -2.74 82.71
C ARG A 927 -72.88 -1.62 81.68
N MET A 928 -72.13 -0.56 81.96
CA MET A 928 -71.94 0.57 81.04
C MET A 928 -71.17 0.16 79.77
N GLY A 929 -70.08 -0.61 79.92
CA GLY A 929 -69.32 -1.14 78.78
C GLY A 929 -70.16 -2.06 77.89
N GLY A 930 -71.04 -2.88 78.49
CA GLY A 930 -72.01 -3.71 77.77
C GLY A 930 -72.98 -2.88 76.93
N LEU A 931 -73.61 -1.87 77.53
CA LEU A 931 -74.56 -0.98 76.83
C LEU A 931 -73.89 -0.21 75.68
N LEU A 932 -72.68 0.33 75.89
CA LEU A 932 -71.94 1.04 74.84
C LEU A 932 -71.49 0.09 73.71
N THR A 933 -71.16 -1.16 74.04
CA THR A 933 -70.84 -2.18 73.02
C THR A 933 -72.07 -2.53 72.19
N THR A 934 -73.25 -2.68 72.82
CA THR A 934 -74.52 -2.89 72.11
C THR A 934 -74.87 -1.70 71.22
N ALA A 935 -74.70 -0.47 71.72
CA ALA A 935 -74.91 0.75 70.93
C ALA A 935 -73.97 0.82 69.71
N LEU A 936 -72.72 0.39 69.87
CA LEU A 936 -71.73 0.38 68.81
C LEU A 936 -72.01 -0.71 67.75
N GLN A 937 -72.52 -1.88 68.16
CA GLN A 937 -72.90 -2.96 67.25
C GLN A 937 -74.19 -2.67 66.48
N ASN A 938 -75.10 -1.87 67.05
CA ASN A 938 -76.35 -1.46 66.42
C ASN A 938 -76.22 -0.18 65.58
N ALA A 939 -75.08 0.50 65.63
CA ALA A 939 -74.85 1.73 64.87
C ALA A 939 -74.76 1.41 63.37
N ASP A 940 -75.56 2.11 62.57
CA ASP A 940 -75.61 1.90 61.13
C ASP A 940 -74.27 2.24 60.47
N LYS A 941 -73.86 1.40 59.49
CA LYS A 941 -72.59 1.48 58.77
C LYS A 941 -71.31 1.34 59.62
N VAL A 942 -71.43 0.88 60.86
CA VAL A 942 -70.28 0.36 61.62
C VAL A 942 -69.98 -1.06 61.18
N LEU A 943 -68.71 -1.32 60.89
CA LEU A 943 -68.25 -2.57 60.31
C LEU A 943 -67.23 -3.27 61.24
N PRO A 944 -67.11 -4.60 61.16
CA PRO A 944 -66.01 -5.32 61.78
C PRO A 944 -64.66 -4.90 61.18
N SER A 945 -63.59 -5.11 61.95
CA SER A 945 -62.21 -5.01 61.46
C SER A 945 -62.00 -5.81 60.17
N ALA A 946 -61.04 -5.40 59.34
CA ALA A 946 -60.63 -6.17 58.15
C ALA A 946 -60.21 -7.62 58.49
N THR A 947 -59.79 -7.88 59.73
CA THR A 947 -59.44 -9.21 60.25
C THR A 947 -60.60 -9.95 60.93
N GLY A 948 -61.83 -9.43 60.88
CA GLY A 948 -63.04 -10.05 61.42
C GLY A 948 -63.34 -9.77 62.89
N GLY A 949 -62.53 -8.97 63.58
CA GLY A 949 -62.80 -8.56 64.96
C GLY A 949 -64.02 -7.62 65.07
N PRO A 950 -64.97 -7.84 65.98
CA PRO A 950 -66.14 -6.97 66.14
C PRO A 950 -65.75 -5.60 66.72
N PRO A 951 -66.57 -4.55 66.52
CA PRO A 951 -66.46 -3.30 67.24
C PRO A 951 -66.50 -3.56 68.75
N PHE A 952 -65.63 -2.88 69.50
CA PHE A 952 -65.51 -3.13 70.93
C PHE A 952 -65.31 -1.84 71.71
N VAL A 953 -65.72 -1.88 72.97
CA VAL A 953 -65.55 -0.78 73.92
C VAL A 953 -64.55 -1.20 74.98
N ARG A 954 -63.53 -0.37 75.19
CA ARG A 954 -62.52 -0.58 76.23
C ARG A 954 -62.71 0.45 77.33
N TYR A 955 -62.96 -0.02 78.54
CA TYR A 955 -62.88 0.81 79.74
C TYR A 955 -61.42 1.20 80.01
N ASP A 956 -61.14 2.49 80.10
CA ASP A 956 -59.80 3.07 80.20
C ASP A 956 -59.50 3.61 81.62
N GLY A 957 -60.35 3.25 82.59
CA GLY A 957 -60.26 3.66 84.00
C GLY A 957 -61.04 4.93 84.33
N ILE A 958 -60.94 5.35 85.60
CA ILE A 958 -61.49 6.61 86.08
C ILE A 958 -60.45 7.72 85.84
N ARG A 959 -60.87 8.83 85.24
CA ARG A 959 -60.06 10.01 84.98
C ARG A 959 -60.71 11.23 85.64
N GLY A 960 -59.89 12.08 86.25
CA GLY A 960 -60.33 13.41 86.67
C GLY A 960 -60.46 14.30 85.43
N VAL A 961 -61.67 14.70 85.09
CA VAL A 961 -61.95 15.65 84.00
C VAL A 961 -62.74 16.79 84.63
N ASN A 962 -62.20 18.02 84.58
CA ASN A 962 -62.80 19.24 85.13
C ASN A 962 -63.24 19.13 86.61
N GLY A 963 -62.43 18.46 87.45
CA GLY A 963 -62.69 18.34 88.90
C GLY A 963 -63.69 17.24 89.29
N GLN A 964 -64.23 16.48 88.33
CA GLN A 964 -65.08 15.31 88.57
C GLN A 964 -64.39 14.01 88.15
N TRP A 965 -64.62 12.94 88.90
CA TRP A 965 -64.11 11.60 88.59
C TRP A 965 -65.08 10.88 87.65
N LEU A 966 -64.69 10.74 86.37
CA LEU A 966 -65.51 10.12 85.33
C LEU A 966 -64.83 8.85 84.79
N CYS A 967 -65.64 7.85 84.46
CA CYS A 967 -65.22 6.63 83.80
C CYS A 967 -65.03 6.88 82.30
N LYS A 968 -63.82 6.66 81.77
CA LYS A 968 -63.51 6.83 80.34
C LYS A 968 -63.70 5.51 79.58
N TYR A 969 -64.40 5.56 78.46
CA TYR A 969 -64.60 4.45 77.53
C TYR A 969 -64.10 4.82 76.15
N ASN A 970 -63.26 3.98 75.56
CA ASN A 970 -62.79 4.12 74.18
C ASN A 970 -63.58 3.15 73.30
N LEU A 971 -64.38 3.68 72.38
CA LEU A 971 -65.17 2.94 71.41
C LEU A 971 -64.33 2.79 70.15
N PHE A 972 -63.96 1.56 69.81
CA PHE A 972 -63.19 1.22 68.61
C PHE A 972 -64.09 0.55 67.58
N PHE A 973 -64.16 1.12 66.38
CA PHE A 973 -64.97 0.61 65.29
C PHE A 973 -64.32 0.88 63.93
N TRP A 974 -64.82 0.22 62.88
CA TRP A 974 -64.32 0.40 61.53
C TRP A 974 -65.43 0.90 60.61
N VAL A 975 -65.04 1.65 59.59
CA VAL A 975 -65.92 2.18 58.55
C VAL A 975 -65.44 1.74 57.17
N GLU A 976 -66.33 1.78 56.17
CA GLU A 976 -66.08 1.23 54.83
C GLU A 976 -64.94 1.94 54.10
N ASP A 977 -64.92 3.27 54.14
CA ASP A 977 -63.89 4.07 53.49
C ASP A 977 -63.58 5.33 54.31
N TYR A 978 -62.62 6.11 53.81
CA TYR A 978 -62.22 7.34 54.45
C TYR A 978 -63.33 8.41 54.46
N ASP A 979 -64.20 8.45 53.46
CA ASP A 979 -65.28 9.45 53.41
C ASP A 979 -66.37 9.15 54.46
N ALA A 980 -66.65 7.87 54.72
CA ALA A 980 -67.52 7.42 55.79
C ALA A 980 -66.99 7.81 57.19
N SER A 981 -65.68 8.06 57.34
CA SER A 981 -65.09 8.48 58.62
C SER A 981 -65.62 9.83 59.13
N PHE A 982 -66.17 10.67 58.26
CA PHE A 982 -66.78 11.94 58.66
C PHE A 982 -68.25 11.81 59.09
N VAL A 983 -68.96 10.80 58.59
CA VAL A 983 -70.42 10.66 58.77
C VAL A 983 -70.75 9.63 59.85
N VAL A 984 -70.04 8.50 59.88
CA VAL A 984 -70.35 7.39 60.79
C VAL A 984 -70.15 7.73 62.27
N PRO A 985 -69.19 8.57 62.71
CA PRO A 985 -69.11 9.00 64.11
C PRO A 985 -70.41 9.63 64.62
N GLU A 986 -71.10 10.42 63.80
CA GLU A 986 -72.39 10.99 64.16
C GLU A 986 -73.44 9.89 64.36
N LEU A 987 -73.48 8.89 63.48
CA LEU A 987 -74.39 7.74 63.60
C LEU A 987 -74.11 6.92 64.86
N VAL A 988 -72.84 6.72 65.21
CA VAL A 988 -72.42 6.07 66.46
C VAL A 988 -72.88 6.87 67.67
N TRP A 989 -72.68 8.19 67.67
CA TRP A 989 -73.13 9.05 68.76
C TRP A 989 -74.65 9.03 68.93
N ARG A 990 -75.41 9.06 67.84
CA ARG A 990 -76.88 8.92 67.86
C ARG A 990 -77.32 7.56 68.43
N SER A 991 -76.62 6.48 68.08
CA SER A 991 -76.88 5.13 68.61
C SER A 991 -76.59 5.07 70.11
N VAL A 992 -75.44 5.58 70.56
CA VAL A 992 -75.06 5.68 71.98
C VAL A 992 -76.10 6.47 72.77
N TYR A 993 -76.51 7.64 72.28
CA TYR A 993 -77.53 8.45 72.92
C TYR A 993 -78.86 7.68 73.09
N ARG A 994 -79.32 7.00 72.04
CA ARG A 994 -80.58 6.24 72.08
C ARG A 994 -80.51 5.07 73.06
N THR A 995 -79.44 4.26 73.00
CA THR A 995 -79.28 3.09 73.88
C THR A 995 -79.15 3.47 75.36
N LEU A 996 -78.50 4.60 75.66
CA LEU A 996 -78.41 5.09 77.04
C LEU A 996 -79.76 5.63 77.54
N ALA A 997 -80.48 6.39 76.70
CA ALA A 997 -81.81 6.89 77.03
C ALA A 997 -82.82 5.77 77.30
N GLU A 998 -82.81 4.69 76.49
CA GLU A 998 -83.64 3.49 76.70
C GLU A 998 -83.29 2.73 77.98
N ALA A 999 -82.03 2.79 78.42
CA ALA A 999 -81.57 2.21 79.68
C ALA A 999 -81.85 3.09 80.91
N GLY A 1000 -82.48 4.26 80.73
CA GLY A 1000 -82.74 5.23 81.80
C GLY A 1000 -81.50 5.95 82.32
N ILE A 1001 -80.42 5.97 81.53
CA ILE A 1001 -79.16 6.62 81.87
C ILE A 1001 -79.09 7.94 81.09
N GLU A 1002 -79.06 9.05 81.82
CA GLU A 1002 -78.83 10.35 81.20
C GLU A 1002 -77.39 10.41 80.65
N PRO A 1003 -77.20 10.74 79.35
CA PRO A 1003 -75.86 10.92 78.80
C PRO A 1003 -75.16 12.03 79.57
N THR A 1004 -73.97 11.77 80.08
CA THR A 1004 -73.17 12.80 80.73
C THR A 1004 -72.58 13.70 79.62
N PRO A 1005 -73.00 14.97 79.49
CA PRO A 1005 -72.33 15.84 78.54
C PRO A 1005 -70.90 16.06 79.05
N PRO A 1006 -69.87 15.94 78.19
CA PRO A 1006 -68.59 16.54 78.53
C PRO A 1006 -68.82 18.06 78.56
N ASP A 1007 -68.76 18.68 79.75
CA ASP A 1007 -68.68 20.14 79.85
C ASP A 1007 -67.42 20.59 79.10
N LEU A 1008 -67.61 21.07 77.88
CA LEU A 1008 -66.58 21.74 77.10
C LEU A 1008 -66.72 23.24 77.32
N MET A 1009 -65.86 23.82 78.17
CA MET A 1009 -65.09 25.03 77.82
C MET A 1009 -63.91 25.31 78.79
N GLU A 1010 -62.75 25.50 78.15
CA GLU A 1010 -61.37 25.82 78.55
C GLU A 1010 -61.10 26.75 79.76
N ALA A 1011 -59.98 26.54 80.49
CA ALA A 1011 -58.97 27.58 80.80
C ALA A 1011 -57.82 27.13 81.75
N ALA A 1012 -56.58 27.17 81.25
CA ALA A 1012 -55.41 27.68 81.97
C ALA A 1012 -54.28 28.02 80.97
N GLY A 1013 -54.27 29.26 80.45
CA GLY A 1013 -53.04 29.89 79.93
C GLY A 1013 -52.28 30.59 81.07
N PRO A 1014 -51.36 31.53 80.81
CA PRO A 1014 -50.36 31.67 79.75
C PRO A 1014 -48.93 31.76 80.35
N ALA A 1015 -47.87 31.46 79.58
CA ALA A 1015 -46.53 31.96 79.91
C ALA A 1015 -45.61 32.00 78.67
N ALA A 1016 -45.24 33.22 78.29
CA ALA A 1016 -44.08 33.48 77.48
C ALA A 1016 -42.81 33.09 78.22
N VAL A 1017 -41.94 32.30 77.59
CA VAL A 1017 -40.49 32.41 77.76
C VAL A 1017 -39.87 32.36 76.37
N ALA A 1018 -39.44 33.53 75.93
CA ALA A 1018 -38.42 33.65 74.91
C ALA A 1018 -37.09 33.18 75.51
N THR A 1019 -36.38 32.29 74.81
CA THR A 1019 -34.92 32.30 74.76
C THR A 1019 -34.41 31.72 73.45
N ASN A 1020 -34.00 32.65 72.57
CA ASN A 1020 -32.87 32.64 71.65
C ASN A 1020 -32.12 31.32 71.35
N ALA A 1021 -32.12 30.95 70.06
CA ALA A 1021 -30.97 30.64 69.18
C ALA A 1021 -31.49 29.77 68.02
N GLN A 1022 -31.29 30.01 66.73
CA GLN A 1022 -30.49 30.93 65.95
C GLN A 1022 -31.16 31.03 64.57
N ARG A 1023 -31.43 32.23 64.08
CA ARG A 1023 -31.53 32.48 62.63
C ARG A 1023 -30.12 32.39 62.06
N LYS A 1024 -29.89 31.49 61.12
CA LYS A 1024 -28.87 31.71 60.07
C LYS A 1024 -29.57 32.01 58.76
N ALA A 1025 -29.23 33.18 58.26
CA ALA A 1025 -29.61 33.73 56.97
C ALA A 1025 -29.35 32.77 55.80
N ILE A 1026 -30.24 32.82 54.82
CA ILE A 1026 -29.91 32.60 53.42
C ILE A 1026 -29.76 34.00 52.82
N PRO A 1027 -28.60 34.39 52.26
CA PRO A 1027 -28.44 35.66 51.55
C PRO A 1027 -29.06 35.56 50.14
N ALA A 1028 -29.24 36.74 49.55
CA ALA A 1028 -29.77 37.01 48.21
C ALA A 1028 -29.08 36.23 47.09
#